data_AF-A0AAX6SFU3-F1
#
_entry.id   AF-A0AAX6SFU3-F1
#
_cell.length_a   1.000
_cell.length_b   1.000
_cell.length_c   1.000
_cell.angle_alpha   90.00
_cell.angle_beta   90.00
_cell.angle_gamma   90.00
#
_symmetry.space_group_name_H-M   'P 1'
#
loop_
_entity.id
_entity.type
_entity.pdbx_description
1 polymer ?
#
loop_
_entity_poly.entity_id
_entity_poly.type
_entity_poly.pdbx_seq_one_letter_code
_entity_poly.pdbx_strand_id
1 'polypeptide(L)'
;MHMLLFTDFPIELGQEFRYKTVENFKRLINYHAVLNERINKHKTEEKHAHHAKQIDYKLSNVHDELQYQDGRIEGLVIGHNGNGVEEVKDSRTALDGSNHDLLSVRLKYDFQIINKTIEDNYNKLNSKIERIINVNDYGADPTGQTDSTEAFKKAVRGGNVHAHMTAGTYIISGLKLPNNTVLSGEGIDITNLKIADTAPAQTIGITNEDMTGNATNIYIDNFTIDGNRYRQNKVLQPAGGSLSSNVRFAGVKFGGAYKVKSIDGLLHGFDITYASDEYYYQGDGVRVSEALESKYVTIDSCIAKGFGDDGITTHHSRYLTISNNYSADPVAASQPNNNGIEVDDASQHVMLSNNITENCFGGLEIKAHETATAPNNILINGHQSIHCVRAYNWRHIGHHKATDPQTKSAHSIVANGITAIEPVDNGKYPGATPRAMIVSAYRNVQVNGFTAIGSGEFMAGQPAIAVQYRAENVMLNNLNITGFVNASEDIKIMGGNNRPKNVTISNLNIWNSSKNIAIGGGSKVYDTRIINANLQGNGTGTGVFMYSNTAELIGVQATGYTNAADIAGKKYNKAPTVVKGGFSAGSTGSAAVAERSAVIASTGNTFAFSDRSWAAGTGMNSKVYGSRSAIINSLESETTQGNHTQTIMNSRGVKTNQNYVIAMGYGTGGASTANTSLEIRPISGNLNTKGQVQSGQNFGDYAEYYESQSGQPILLGTIVTLDGRYIRKANINDEPLGIISGTAGIILGDQMWHHKDKFLKNEFGVTLTELVKKQWQDDEGNWYSEEVELPIENPDFDSSKDEEYLSRSERPEWNVVGLMGQIFTRIDGTVSVNDKIKANKGIGTKDNNNGFYRVLEVTTPFDSEKGYGVAVVQVK
;
A
#
# COMPACT_ATOMS: atom_id res chain seq x y z
N MET A 1 4.11 -26.62 52.68
CA MET A 1 2.86 -26.70 51.90
C MET A 1 3.25 -26.80 50.44
N HIS A 2 3.14 -27.98 49.82
CA HIS A 2 3.42 -28.10 48.38
C HIS A 2 2.28 -27.44 47.61
N MET A 3 2.56 -26.31 46.97
CA MET A 3 1.58 -25.60 46.15
C MET A 3 1.48 -26.35 44.81
N LEU A 4 0.39 -27.11 44.63
CA LEU A 4 0.08 -27.78 43.37
C LEU A 4 -0.61 -26.77 42.44
N LEU A 5 0.07 -26.39 41.37
CA LEU A 5 -0.46 -25.49 40.33
C LEU A 5 -0.64 -26.26 39.03
N PHE A 6 -1.85 -26.20 38.47
CA PHE A 6 -2.16 -26.76 37.17
C PHE A 6 -1.75 -25.76 36.09
N THR A 7 -0.80 -26.17 35.23
CA THR A 7 -0.31 -25.35 34.11
C THR A 7 -0.84 -25.83 32.75
N ASP A 8 -1.64 -26.88 32.75
CA ASP A 8 -2.20 -27.58 31.59
C ASP A 8 -3.70 -27.28 31.45
N PHE A 9 -4.00 -26.01 31.17
CA PHE A 9 -5.38 -25.59 30.93
C PHE A 9 -5.99 -26.28 29.68
N PRO A 10 -7.31 -26.56 29.69
CA PRO A 10 -8.03 -27.15 28.57
C PRO A 10 -7.85 -26.39 27.26
N ILE A 11 -7.84 -27.10 26.12
CA ILE A 11 -7.50 -26.50 24.81
C ILE A 11 -8.58 -25.52 24.31
N GLU A 12 -9.81 -25.66 24.81
CA GLU A 12 -10.98 -24.85 24.47
C GLU A 12 -10.86 -23.38 24.90
N LEU A 13 -9.96 -23.07 25.85
CA LEU A 13 -9.78 -21.71 26.38
C LEU A 13 -8.93 -20.79 25.49
N GLY A 14 -8.43 -21.28 24.34
CA GLY A 14 -7.67 -20.49 23.38
C GLY A 14 -6.20 -20.28 23.77
N GLN A 15 -5.32 -20.26 22.77
CA GLN A 15 -3.86 -20.30 22.98
C GLN A 15 -3.31 -19.05 23.69
N GLU A 16 -3.85 -17.87 23.38
CA GLU A 16 -3.38 -16.60 23.96
C GLU A 16 -3.72 -16.46 25.44
N PHE A 17 -4.95 -16.86 25.82
CA PHE A 17 -5.39 -16.84 27.21
C PHE A 17 -4.59 -17.85 28.05
N ARG A 18 -4.36 -19.06 27.52
CA ARG A 18 -3.51 -20.07 28.14
C ARG A 18 -2.10 -19.56 28.36
N TYR A 19 -1.50 -18.93 27.35
CA TYR A 19 -0.16 -18.32 27.46
C TYR A 19 -0.10 -17.26 28.56
N LYS A 20 -1.00 -16.27 28.53
CA LYS A 20 -1.03 -15.17 29.51
C LYS A 20 -1.25 -15.68 30.93
N THR A 21 -2.13 -16.66 31.12
CA THR A 21 -2.45 -17.24 32.43
C THR A 21 -1.27 -18.04 32.99
N VAL A 22 -0.67 -18.92 32.18
CA VAL A 22 0.52 -19.68 32.58
C VAL A 22 1.69 -18.74 32.89
N GLU A 23 1.88 -17.69 32.12
CA GLU A 23 2.95 -16.70 32.33
C GLU A 23 2.77 -15.92 33.64
N ASN A 24 1.54 -15.52 33.98
CA ASN A 24 1.24 -14.88 35.26
C ASN A 24 1.51 -15.81 36.46
N PHE A 25 1.14 -17.10 36.37
CA PHE A 25 1.46 -18.06 37.42
C PHE A 25 2.97 -18.28 37.57
N LYS A 26 3.71 -18.36 36.47
CA LYS A 26 5.18 -18.44 36.50
C LYS A 26 5.81 -17.24 37.21
N ARG A 27 5.32 -16.02 36.95
CA ARG A 27 5.80 -14.81 37.62
C ARG A 27 5.54 -14.84 39.13
N LEU A 28 4.37 -15.31 39.56
CA LEU A 28 4.05 -15.47 40.98
C LEU A 28 4.92 -16.54 41.67
N ILE A 29 5.16 -17.67 41.01
CA ILE A 29 6.08 -18.71 41.53
C ILE A 29 7.50 -18.15 41.67
N ASN A 30 7.99 -17.42 40.67
CA ASN A 30 9.32 -16.79 40.72
C ASN A 30 9.40 -15.77 41.85
N TYR A 31 8.37 -14.94 42.03
CA TYR A 31 8.33 -14.01 43.16
C TYR A 31 8.34 -14.73 44.50
N HIS A 32 7.58 -15.81 44.65
CA HIS A 32 7.57 -16.64 45.85
C HIS A 32 8.91 -17.35 46.08
N ALA A 33 9.58 -17.81 45.02
CA ALA A 33 10.93 -18.38 45.11
C ALA A 33 11.95 -17.34 45.59
N VAL A 34 11.93 -16.13 45.04
CA VAL A 34 12.77 -15.01 45.48
C VAL A 34 12.45 -14.60 46.91
N LEU A 35 11.17 -14.62 47.32
CA LEU A 35 10.78 -14.35 48.70
C LEU A 35 11.34 -15.42 49.65
N ASN A 36 11.24 -16.69 49.28
CA ASN A 36 11.83 -17.79 50.06
C ASN A 36 13.35 -17.70 50.10
N GLU A 37 13.99 -17.30 49.00
CA GLU A 37 15.42 -17.05 48.97
C GLU A 37 15.80 -15.88 49.90
N ARG A 38 15.04 -14.78 49.89
CA ARG A 38 15.24 -13.66 50.83
C ARG A 38 15.01 -14.07 52.27
N ILE A 39 13.99 -14.87 52.56
CA ILE A 39 13.73 -15.39 53.91
C ILE A 39 14.84 -16.38 54.33
N ASN A 40 15.30 -17.24 53.42
CA ASN A 40 16.40 -18.14 53.69
C ASN A 40 17.69 -17.35 53.92
N LYS A 41 17.95 -16.33 53.11
CA LYS A 41 19.06 -15.39 53.29
C LYS A 41 18.97 -14.67 54.63
N HIS A 42 17.80 -14.16 55.01
CA HIS A 42 17.56 -13.57 56.33
C HIS A 42 17.82 -14.56 57.47
N LYS A 43 17.46 -15.84 57.28
CA LYS A 43 17.67 -16.92 58.26
C LYS A 43 19.11 -17.45 58.33
N THR A 44 19.89 -17.36 57.25
CA THR A 44 21.16 -18.11 57.12
C THR A 44 22.37 -17.25 56.79
N GLU A 45 22.20 -16.09 56.17
CA GLU A 45 23.30 -15.27 55.64
C GLU A 45 23.31 -13.84 56.21
N GLU A 46 22.17 -13.30 56.66
CA GLU A 46 22.11 -11.93 57.18
C GLU A 46 22.70 -11.81 58.59
N LYS A 47 23.89 -11.22 58.67
CA LYS A 47 24.69 -11.12 59.90
C LYS A 47 24.12 -10.19 60.98
N HIS A 48 23.22 -9.27 60.64
CA HIS A 48 22.63 -8.27 61.54
C HIS A 48 21.11 -8.18 61.38
N ALA A 49 20.44 -9.32 61.34
CA ALA A 49 18.99 -9.42 61.06
C ALA A 49 18.08 -8.86 62.15
N HIS A 50 18.51 -8.89 63.42
CA HIS A 50 17.70 -8.49 64.57
C HIS A 50 18.55 -7.75 65.61
N HIS A 51 17.93 -6.82 66.35
CA HIS A 51 18.48 -6.28 67.59
C HIS A 51 18.26 -7.28 68.74
N ALA A 52 19.20 -7.36 69.69
CA ALA A 52 19.15 -8.32 70.80
C ALA A 52 17.88 -8.21 71.68
N LYS A 53 17.26 -7.03 71.77
CA LYS A 53 15.96 -6.82 72.46
C LYS A 53 14.77 -7.49 71.76
N GLN A 54 14.91 -7.84 70.49
CA GLN A 54 13.85 -8.44 69.66
C GLN A 54 13.88 -9.98 69.70
N ILE A 55 14.84 -10.58 70.41
CA ILE A 55 15.02 -12.03 70.49
C ILE A 55 14.67 -12.45 71.92
N ASP A 56 13.53 -13.12 72.08
CA ASP A 56 13.09 -13.65 73.36
C ASP A 56 14.04 -14.77 73.84
N TYR A 57 14.35 -14.77 75.14
CA TYR A 57 15.18 -15.76 75.80
C TYR A 57 14.61 -16.11 77.17
N LYS A 58 14.05 -17.33 77.28
CA LYS A 58 13.35 -17.85 78.48
C LYS A 58 12.24 -16.92 78.95
N LEU A 59 12.41 -16.28 80.10
CA LEU A 59 11.43 -15.38 80.73
C LEU A 59 11.73 -13.90 80.43
N SER A 60 12.71 -13.60 79.57
CA SER A 60 13.14 -12.25 79.19
C SER A 60 13.59 -12.23 77.71
N ASN A 61 14.50 -11.33 77.33
CA ASN A 61 15.11 -11.27 75.99
C ASN A 61 16.64 -11.39 76.07
N VAL A 62 17.30 -11.67 74.94
CA VAL A 62 18.76 -11.87 74.87
C VAL A 62 19.53 -10.67 75.41
N HIS A 63 19.06 -9.44 75.16
CA HIS A 63 19.72 -8.25 75.68
C HIS A 63 19.68 -8.20 77.22
N ASP A 64 18.53 -8.43 77.83
CA ASP A 64 18.37 -8.38 79.29
C ASP A 64 19.09 -9.55 79.99
N GLU A 65 19.14 -10.75 79.36
CA GLU A 65 19.94 -11.87 79.89
C GLU A 65 21.44 -11.58 79.82
N LEU A 66 21.93 -10.99 78.71
CA LEU A 66 23.34 -10.57 78.62
C LEU A 66 23.66 -9.52 79.68
N GLN A 67 22.75 -8.57 79.94
CA GLN A 67 22.90 -7.61 81.04
C GLN A 67 22.88 -8.29 82.43
N TYR A 68 22.05 -9.32 82.62
CA TYR A 68 22.04 -10.11 83.85
C TYR A 68 23.32 -10.93 84.04
N GLN A 69 23.86 -11.52 82.96
CA GLN A 69 25.13 -12.24 83.01
C GLN A 69 26.32 -11.29 83.22
N ASP A 70 26.34 -10.15 82.54
CA ASP A 70 27.32 -9.08 82.79
C ASP A 70 27.24 -8.64 84.24
N GLY A 71 26.06 -8.40 84.81
CA GLY A 71 25.90 -8.07 86.23
C GLY A 71 26.34 -9.18 87.20
N ARG A 72 26.21 -10.46 86.82
CA ARG A 72 26.77 -11.59 87.59
C ARG A 72 28.28 -11.69 87.47
N ILE A 73 28.84 -11.40 86.30
CA ILE A 73 30.28 -11.35 86.03
C ILE A 73 30.88 -10.18 86.81
N GLU A 74 30.30 -8.98 86.73
CA GLU A 74 30.64 -7.82 87.57
C GLU A 74 30.55 -8.18 89.06
N GLY A 75 29.49 -8.85 89.51
CA GLY A 75 29.36 -9.30 90.89
C GLY A 75 30.38 -10.37 91.34
N LEU A 76 30.98 -11.12 90.41
CA LEU A 76 32.05 -12.10 90.67
C LEU A 76 33.44 -11.46 90.60
N VAL A 77 33.64 -10.49 89.70
CA VAL A 77 34.86 -9.70 89.52
C VAL A 77 35.05 -8.70 90.67
N ILE A 78 33.95 -8.15 91.20
CA ILE A 78 33.92 -7.33 92.42
C ILE A 78 33.78 -8.25 93.66
N GLY A 79 34.76 -9.12 93.86
CA GLY A 79 34.86 -9.91 95.09
C GLY A 79 35.04 -8.99 96.31
N HIS A 80 34.27 -9.25 97.37
CA HIS A 80 34.13 -8.54 98.66
C HIS A 80 35.43 -8.20 99.46
N ASN A 81 36.64 -8.34 98.89
CA ASN A 81 37.92 -8.13 99.59
C ASN A 81 38.78 -6.97 99.05
N GLY A 82 38.26 -6.11 98.17
CA GLY A 82 38.91 -4.83 97.84
C GLY A 82 40.27 -4.93 97.14
N ASN A 83 40.52 -5.98 96.36
CA ASN A 83 41.75 -6.14 95.57
C ASN A 83 41.43 -6.42 94.09
N GLY A 84 41.74 -5.47 93.21
CA GLY A 84 41.40 -5.46 91.76
C GLY A 84 42.14 -6.47 90.88
N VAL A 85 42.62 -7.59 91.43
CA VAL A 85 43.36 -8.61 90.67
C VAL A 85 42.46 -9.36 89.68
N GLU A 86 41.20 -9.61 90.03
CA GLU A 86 40.25 -10.30 89.14
C GLU A 86 39.75 -9.37 88.02
N GLU A 87 39.59 -8.07 88.28
CA GLU A 87 39.32 -7.03 87.26
C GLU A 87 40.48 -6.91 86.25
N VAL A 88 41.72 -7.02 86.74
CA VAL A 88 42.92 -7.05 85.89
C VAL A 88 43.04 -8.35 85.09
N LYS A 89 42.45 -9.47 85.53
CA LYS A 89 42.41 -10.71 84.74
C LYS A 89 41.32 -10.66 83.68
N ASP A 90 40.13 -10.18 84.02
CA ASP A 90 39.03 -10.06 83.07
C ASP A 90 39.38 -9.10 81.92
N SER A 91 39.97 -7.95 82.25
CA SER A 91 40.44 -6.97 81.26
C SER A 91 41.53 -7.49 80.29
N ARG A 92 42.16 -8.64 80.56
CA ARG A 92 43.15 -9.28 79.67
C ARG A 92 42.54 -10.11 78.55
N THR A 93 41.22 -10.26 78.53
CA THR A 93 40.50 -10.88 77.42
C THR A 93 40.37 -9.87 76.28
N ALA A 94 40.91 -10.19 75.10
CA ALA A 94 40.82 -9.38 73.89
C ALA A 94 39.42 -9.43 73.26
N LEU A 95 39.16 -8.58 72.28
CA LEU A 95 37.85 -8.48 71.61
C LEU A 95 37.44 -9.76 70.85
N ASP A 96 38.41 -10.59 70.47
CA ASP A 96 38.17 -11.88 69.80
C ASP A 96 38.04 -13.06 70.78
N GLY A 97 38.05 -12.79 72.09
CA GLY A 97 37.92 -13.78 73.16
C GLY A 97 39.24 -14.46 73.56
N SER A 98 40.39 -14.06 73.01
CA SER A 98 41.69 -14.59 73.41
C SER A 98 42.20 -13.95 74.71
N ASN A 99 42.80 -14.76 75.59
CA ASN A 99 43.33 -14.31 76.88
C ASN A 99 44.83 -14.00 76.79
N HIS A 100 45.26 -12.90 77.41
CA HIS A 100 46.67 -12.49 77.44
C HIS A 100 47.25 -12.43 78.87
N ASP A 101 48.56 -12.62 79.00
CA ASP A 101 49.22 -12.62 80.32
C ASP A 101 49.31 -11.23 80.96
N LEU A 102 49.26 -10.16 80.17
CA LEU A 102 49.32 -8.77 80.61
C LEU A 102 48.28 -7.92 79.87
N LEU A 103 47.66 -6.98 80.57
CA LEU A 103 46.69 -6.04 79.97
C LEU A 103 47.32 -5.23 78.84
N SER A 104 48.59 -4.81 78.99
CA SER A 104 49.34 -4.09 77.96
C SER A 104 49.54 -4.89 76.67
N VAL A 105 49.67 -6.22 76.77
CA VAL A 105 49.81 -7.12 75.61
C VAL A 105 48.48 -7.26 74.88
N ARG A 106 47.38 -7.44 75.62
CA ARG A 106 46.02 -7.42 75.05
C ARG A 106 45.71 -6.10 74.36
N LEU A 107 45.96 -4.96 75.01
CA LEU A 107 45.72 -3.64 74.41
C LEU A 107 46.51 -3.47 73.12
N LYS A 108 47.80 -3.86 73.10
CA LYS A 108 48.61 -3.83 71.88
C LYS A 108 48.05 -4.75 70.78
N TYR A 109 47.57 -5.95 71.14
CA TYR A 109 46.95 -6.90 70.22
C TYR A 109 45.66 -6.35 69.60
N ASP A 110 44.74 -5.81 70.41
CA ASP A 110 43.52 -5.17 69.90
C ASP A 110 43.82 -3.96 69.01
N PHE A 111 44.77 -3.11 69.41
CA PHE A 111 45.18 -1.97 68.56
C PHE A 111 45.79 -2.45 67.23
N GLN A 112 46.51 -3.57 67.20
CA GLN A 112 47.05 -4.14 65.97
C GLN A 112 45.94 -4.71 65.07
N ILE A 113 44.93 -5.38 65.64
CA ILE A 113 43.74 -5.86 64.89
C ILE A 113 42.96 -4.68 64.30
N ILE A 114 42.73 -3.64 65.10
CA ILE A 114 42.03 -2.43 64.66
C ILE A 114 42.79 -1.75 63.52
N ASN A 115 44.11 -1.57 63.66
CA ASN A 115 44.93 -0.96 62.61
C ASN A 115 44.89 -1.75 61.30
N LYS A 116 45.01 -3.09 61.37
CA LYS A 116 44.91 -3.95 60.18
C LYS A 116 43.54 -3.84 59.51
N THR A 117 42.47 -3.82 60.29
CA THR A 117 41.10 -3.68 59.77
C THR A 117 40.88 -2.33 59.10
N ILE A 118 41.45 -1.26 59.67
CA ILE A 118 41.43 0.09 59.07
C ILE A 118 42.19 0.09 57.74
N GLU A 119 43.38 -0.52 57.69
CA GLU A 119 44.20 -0.61 56.47
C GLU A 119 43.52 -1.43 55.36
N ASP A 120 42.95 -2.59 55.69
CA ASP A 120 42.23 -3.44 54.73
C ASP A 120 41.00 -2.72 54.15
N ASN A 121 40.24 -1.98 54.98
CA ASN A 121 39.10 -1.19 54.54
C ASN A 121 39.54 0.03 53.70
N TYR A 122 40.63 0.69 54.07
CA TYR A 122 41.21 1.78 53.28
C TYR A 122 41.61 1.29 51.88
N ASN A 123 42.35 0.18 51.77
CA ASN A 123 42.76 -0.40 50.48
C ASN A 123 41.56 -0.83 49.61
N LYS A 124 40.54 -1.43 50.24
CA LYS A 124 39.30 -1.84 49.55
C LYS A 124 38.48 -0.64 49.07
N LEU A 125 38.46 0.47 49.81
CA LEU A 125 37.80 1.70 49.42
C LEU A 125 38.57 2.42 48.32
N ASN A 126 39.90 2.51 48.44
CA ASN A 126 40.78 3.20 47.49
C ASN A 126 40.73 2.56 46.09
N SER A 127 40.74 1.21 46.02
CA SER A 127 40.59 0.47 44.75
C SER A 127 39.22 0.62 44.07
N LYS A 128 38.19 1.10 44.79
CA LYS A 128 36.87 1.46 44.23
C LYS A 128 36.79 2.92 43.82
N ILE A 129 37.49 3.82 44.53
CA ILE A 129 37.55 5.25 44.25
C ILE A 129 38.31 5.55 42.95
N GLU A 130 39.34 4.77 42.59
CA GLU A 130 40.12 4.99 41.35
C GLU A 130 39.34 4.80 40.02
N ARG A 131 38.12 4.25 40.04
CA ARG A 131 37.36 3.97 38.80
C ARG A 131 36.46 5.12 38.33
N ILE A 132 36.06 6.01 39.22
CA ILE A 132 35.34 7.25 38.89
C ILE A 132 36.15 8.39 39.49
N ILE A 133 36.80 9.18 38.61
CA ILE A 133 37.65 10.29 39.04
C ILE A 133 36.90 11.61 38.86
N ASN A 134 37.18 12.59 39.71
CA ASN A 134 36.65 13.94 39.54
C ASN A 134 37.67 14.79 38.77
N VAL A 135 37.26 15.47 37.70
CA VAL A 135 38.19 16.29 36.90
C VAL A 135 38.76 17.48 37.70
N ASN A 136 38.07 17.92 38.76
CA ASN A 136 38.52 19.00 39.64
C ASN A 136 39.79 18.61 40.39
N ASP A 137 39.95 17.33 40.75
CA ASP A 137 41.15 16.80 41.43
C ASP A 137 42.41 16.90 40.56
N TYR A 138 42.23 17.17 39.26
CA TYR A 138 43.28 17.29 38.25
C TYR A 138 43.50 18.76 37.83
N GLY A 139 42.83 19.69 38.51
CA GLY A 139 42.93 21.12 38.30
C GLY A 139 41.91 21.70 37.32
N ALA A 140 40.81 20.99 37.03
CA ALA A 140 39.72 21.57 36.24
C ALA A 140 38.99 22.62 37.08
N ASP A 141 38.64 23.74 36.45
CA ASP A 141 38.04 24.91 37.10
C ASP A 141 36.53 24.99 36.78
N PRO A 142 35.65 24.59 37.71
CA PRO A 142 34.21 24.66 37.53
C PRO A 142 33.65 26.10 37.58
N THR A 143 34.47 27.12 37.89
CA THR A 143 34.01 28.51 37.93
C THR A 143 34.00 29.18 36.56
N GLY A 144 34.67 28.58 35.57
CA GLY A 144 34.75 29.08 34.20
C GLY A 144 35.72 30.25 34.03
N GLN A 145 36.60 30.50 35.00
CA GLN A 145 37.59 31.58 34.94
C GLN A 145 38.84 31.16 34.17
N THR A 146 39.18 29.87 34.19
CA THR A 146 40.39 29.32 33.55
C THR A 146 40.06 28.16 32.60
N ASP A 147 40.91 28.00 31.57
CA ASP A 147 40.80 26.88 30.62
C ASP A 147 41.17 25.56 31.32
N SER A 148 40.23 24.62 31.33
CA SER A 148 40.32 23.32 32.01
C SER A 148 40.86 22.21 31.11
N THR A 149 41.16 22.47 29.84
CA THR A 149 41.49 21.44 28.82
C THR A 149 42.64 20.52 29.26
N GLU A 150 43.71 21.08 29.81
CA GLU A 150 44.85 20.29 30.28
C GLU A 150 44.51 19.43 31.51
N ALA A 151 43.62 19.89 32.38
CA ALA A 151 43.11 19.10 33.49
C ALA A 151 42.27 17.93 33.00
N PHE A 152 41.40 18.13 32.00
CA PHE A 152 40.65 17.05 31.37
C PHE A 152 41.58 16.02 30.73
N LYS A 153 42.61 16.44 29.97
CA LYS A 153 43.62 15.52 29.41
C LYS A 153 44.32 14.70 30.49
N LYS A 154 44.69 15.34 31.61
CA LYS A 154 45.30 14.66 32.76
C LYS A 154 44.34 13.75 33.51
N ALA A 155 43.04 14.00 33.47
CA ALA A 155 42.02 13.16 34.08
C ALA A 155 41.79 11.90 33.22
N VAL A 156 41.59 12.06 31.91
CA VAL A 156 41.25 10.91 31.05
C VAL A 156 42.42 9.96 30.74
N ARG A 157 43.68 10.34 31.04
CA ARG A 157 44.91 9.49 31.10
C ARG A 157 45.02 8.31 30.11
N GLY A 158 44.75 8.50 28.83
CA GLY A 158 44.87 7.42 27.83
C GLY A 158 43.78 6.34 27.90
N GLY A 159 42.70 6.57 28.67
CA GLY A 159 41.47 5.78 28.64
C GLY A 159 41.21 4.94 29.89
N ASN A 160 40.25 4.01 29.76
CA ASN A 160 39.81 3.09 30.82
C ASN A 160 39.34 3.79 32.10
N VAL A 161 38.58 4.87 31.94
CA VAL A 161 38.26 5.79 33.03
C VAL A 161 36.86 6.36 32.90
N HIS A 162 36.20 6.55 34.04
CA HIS A 162 35.01 7.37 34.14
C HIS A 162 35.42 8.72 34.76
N ALA A 163 35.49 9.75 33.92
CA ALA A 163 35.75 11.13 34.35
C ALA A 163 34.42 11.83 34.69
N HIS A 164 34.31 12.37 35.89
CA HIS A 164 33.13 13.05 36.40
C HIS A 164 33.41 14.53 36.65
N MET A 165 32.48 15.38 36.24
CA MET A 165 32.49 16.83 36.39
C MET A 165 31.46 17.25 37.42
N THR A 166 31.87 18.03 38.42
CA THR A 166 30.91 18.64 39.35
C THR A 166 30.06 19.71 38.65
N ALA A 167 29.03 20.19 39.33
CA ALA A 167 28.30 21.39 38.92
C ALA A 167 29.25 22.58 38.68
N GLY A 168 28.96 23.38 37.65
CA GLY A 168 29.79 24.51 37.25
C GLY A 168 29.88 24.68 35.74
N THR A 169 30.72 25.62 35.31
CA THR A 169 31.08 25.85 33.91
C THR A 169 32.58 25.65 33.73
N TYR A 170 32.99 24.79 32.82
CA TYR A 170 34.39 24.56 32.48
C TYR A 170 34.67 25.10 31.09
N ILE A 171 35.66 25.98 30.99
CA ILE A 171 36.13 26.47 29.69
C ILE A 171 37.06 25.43 29.06
N ILE A 172 36.84 25.10 27.79
CA ILE A 172 37.62 24.11 27.05
C ILE A 172 38.02 24.61 25.66
N SER A 173 39.18 24.20 25.19
CA SER A 173 39.69 24.42 23.82
C SER A 173 39.56 23.15 22.97
N GLY A 174 38.63 22.28 23.33
CA GLY A 174 38.33 20.99 22.70
C GLY A 174 38.87 19.79 23.46
N LEU A 175 38.01 18.79 23.68
CA LEU A 175 38.33 17.57 24.42
C LEU A 175 38.45 16.38 23.46
N LYS A 176 39.56 15.66 23.57
CA LYS A 176 39.81 14.40 22.86
C LYS A 176 39.74 13.25 23.85
N LEU A 177 38.73 12.40 23.71
CA LEU A 177 38.48 11.28 24.61
C LEU A 177 39.17 10.01 24.09
N PRO A 178 40.06 9.39 24.87
CA PRO A 178 40.65 8.09 24.52
C PRO A 178 39.64 6.95 24.65
N ASN A 179 40.02 5.76 24.20
CA ASN A 179 39.17 4.56 24.27
C ASN A 179 38.77 4.19 25.71
N ASN A 180 37.60 3.57 25.86
CA ASN A 180 37.06 3.14 27.16
C ASN A 180 36.90 4.32 28.13
N THR A 181 36.35 5.43 27.66
CA THR A 181 36.15 6.65 28.45
C THR A 181 34.67 6.97 28.60
N VAL A 182 34.25 7.24 29.83
CA VAL A 182 32.95 7.86 30.13
C VAL A 182 33.21 9.25 30.69
N LEU A 183 32.65 10.28 30.07
CA LEU A 183 32.64 11.65 30.61
C LEU A 183 31.23 12.00 31.09
N SER A 184 31.08 12.31 32.37
CA SER A 184 29.76 12.60 32.97
C SER A 184 29.71 13.90 33.76
N GLY A 185 28.55 14.53 33.85
CA GLY A 185 28.27 15.67 34.73
C GLY A 185 27.14 15.39 35.73
N GLU A 186 26.70 16.45 36.41
CA GLU A 186 25.61 16.42 37.41
C GLU A 186 24.22 16.65 36.80
N GLY A 187 24.13 16.95 35.50
CA GLY A 187 22.88 17.17 34.79
C GLY A 187 22.96 18.29 33.75
N ILE A 188 21.97 18.29 32.84
CA ILE A 188 21.72 19.36 31.89
C ILE A 188 21.56 20.69 32.64
N ASP A 189 22.27 21.72 32.17
CA ASP A 189 22.32 23.08 32.72
C ASP A 189 22.90 23.20 34.16
N ILE A 190 23.32 22.09 34.77
CA ILE A 190 24.01 22.04 36.06
C ILE A 190 25.52 21.98 35.86
N THR A 191 25.97 21.07 34.99
CA THR A 191 27.35 20.97 34.54
C THR A 191 27.43 21.47 33.10
N ASN A 192 28.32 22.41 32.83
CA ASN A 192 28.42 23.07 31.54
C ASN A 192 29.87 23.02 31.03
N LEU A 193 30.07 22.55 29.80
CA LEU A 193 31.30 22.73 29.05
C LEU A 193 31.09 23.89 28.08
N LYS A 194 32.04 24.83 27.99
CA LYS A 194 31.96 25.95 27.06
C LYS A 194 33.24 26.08 26.26
N ILE A 195 33.13 26.14 24.94
CA ILE A 195 34.28 26.40 24.06
C ILE A 195 34.88 27.77 24.37
N ALA A 196 36.19 27.86 24.54
CA ALA A 196 36.91 29.08 24.94
C ALA A 196 36.71 30.23 23.94
N ASP A 197 36.70 31.47 24.43
CA ASP A 197 36.49 32.67 23.59
C ASP A 197 37.58 32.82 22.51
N THR A 198 38.79 32.34 22.78
CA THR A 198 39.94 32.36 21.86
C THR A 198 40.00 31.15 20.93
N ALA A 199 39.13 30.15 21.09
CA ALA A 199 39.20 28.91 20.31
C ALA A 199 38.93 29.16 18.82
N PRO A 200 39.73 28.60 17.89
CA PRO A 200 39.53 28.80 16.45
C PRO A 200 38.21 28.16 15.97
N ALA A 201 37.78 28.52 14.76
CA ALA A 201 36.54 28.02 14.17
C ALA A 201 36.48 26.48 14.11
N GLN A 202 37.58 25.81 13.74
CA GLN A 202 37.67 24.35 13.60
C GLN A 202 37.53 23.55 14.90
N THR A 203 37.48 24.21 16.06
CA THR A 203 37.43 23.55 17.37
C THR A 203 36.17 22.70 17.48
N ILE A 204 36.37 21.43 17.82
CA ILE A 204 35.29 20.53 18.21
C ILE A 204 35.25 20.48 19.73
N GLY A 205 34.07 20.62 20.31
CA GLY A 205 33.91 20.63 21.78
C GLY A 205 34.37 19.31 22.40
N ILE A 206 33.82 18.18 21.94
CA ILE A 206 34.19 16.82 22.35
C ILE A 206 34.31 15.92 21.12
N THR A 207 35.41 15.19 21.01
CA THR A 207 35.57 14.12 20.02
C THR A 207 36.46 12.99 20.54
N ASN A 208 36.54 11.88 19.80
CA ASN A 208 37.47 10.80 20.10
C ASN A 208 38.92 11.18 19.75
N GLU A 209 39.88 10.68 20.53
CA GLU A 209 41.31 10.89 20.29
C GLU A 209 41.82 10.09 19.09
N ASP A 210 41.45 8.82 19.00
CA ASP A 210 41.86 7.90 17.94
C ASP A 210 41.02 8.12 16.67
N MET A 211 41.64 8.62 15.60
CA MET A 211 41.02 8.86 14.30
C MET A 211 41.41 7.80 13.25
N THR A 212 41.74 6.56 13.68
CA THR A 212 42.12 5.45 12.77
C THR A 212 40.95 4.51 12.43
N GLY A 213 39.76 4.75 12.98
CA GLY A 213 38.61 3.84 12.90
C GLY A 213 38.60 2.74 13.97
N ASN A 214 39.52 2.82 14.94
CA ASN A 214 39.61 1.87 16.06
C ASN A 214 39.14 2.46 17.39
N ALA A 215 38.59 3.68 17.39
CA ALA A 215 38.04 4.28 18.58
C ALA A 215 36.89 3.42 19.14
N THR A 216 36.84 3.21 20.46
CA THR A 216 35.82 2.34 21.05
C THR A 216 35.46 2.67 22.50
N ASN A 217 34.22 2.37 22.88
CA ASN A 217 33.68 2.52 24.23
C ASN A 217 33.81 3.96 24.75
N ILE A 218 33.30 4.93 23.99
CA ILE A 218 33.37 6.37 24.31
C ILE A 218 31.96 6.91 24.54
N TYR A 219 31.69 7.35 25.76
CA TYR A 219 30.37 7.79 26.19
C TYR A 219 30.41 9.15 26.88
N ILE A 220 29.36 9.95 26.66
CA ILE A 220 29.14 11.22 27.36
C ILE A 220 27.74 11.25 27.98
N ASP A 221 27.61 11.78 29.20
CA ASP A 221 26.34 11.71 29.96
C ASP A 221 26.07 12.91 30.90
N ASN A 222 24.84 13.40 30.95
CA ASN A 222 24.33 14.38 31.94
C ASN A 222 25.09 15.73 32.03
N PHE A 223 25.21 16.49 30.94
CA PHE A 223 25.73 17.87 30.97
C PHE A 223 25.28 18.71 29.77
N THR A 224 25.53 20.01 29.82
CA THR A 224 25.39 20.93 28.70
C THR A 224 26.75 21.22 28.05
N ILE A 225 26.80 21.29 26.73
CA ILE A 225 27.94 21.79 25.96
C ILE A 225 27.52 23.01 25.12
N ASP A 226 28.21 24.12 25.36
CA ASP A 226 28.06 25.39 24.66
C ASP A 226 29.20 25.55 23.64
N GLY A 227 28.83 25.56 22.36
CA GLY A 227 29.76 25.75 21.24
C GLY A 227 30.34 27.15 21.15
N ASN A 228 29.79 28.09 21.92
CA ASN A 228 30.18 29.48 21.99
C ASN A 228 30.32 30.08 20.59
N ARG A 229 29.32 29.85 19.71
CA ARG A 229 29.33 30.31 18.31
C ARG A 229 29.66 31.80 18.20
N TYR A 230 29.11 32.60 19.12
CA TYR A 230 29.19 34.06 19.04
C TYR A 230 30.52 34.63 19.52
N ARG A 231 31.47 33.79 19.94
CA ARG A 231 32.83 34.21 20.29
C ARG A 231 33.48 34.98 19.16
N GLN A 232 34.47 35.79 19.52
CA GLN A 232 35.23 36.62 18.56
C GLN A 232 34.32 37.51 17.69
N ASN A 233 33.33 38.17 18.31
CA ASN A 233 32.44 39.13 17.65
C ASN A 233 31.56 38.56 16.53
N LYS A 234 31.15 37.28 16.62
CA LYS A 234 30.25 36.62 15.66
C LYS A 234 30.79 36.54 14.22
N VAL A 235 32.11 36.60 14.04
CA VAL A 235 32.74 36.56 12.70
C VAL A 235 33.05 35.14 12.21
N LEU A 236 33.02 34.15 13.11
CA LEU A 236 33.42 32.79 12.79
C LEU A 236 32.41 32.10 11.88
N GLN A 237 32.93 31.30 10.94
CA GLN A 237 32.19 30.40 10.07
C GLN A 237 32.67 28.96 10.29
N PRO A 238 31.83 27.93 10.06
CA PRO A 238 32.26 26.53 10.12
C PRO A 238 33.51 26.27 9.28
N ALA A 239 34.45 25.48 9.81
CA ALA A 239 35.73 25.22 9.14
C ALA A 239 35.65 24.22 7.97
N GLY A 240 34.50 23.56 7.79
CA GLY A 240 34.27 22.56 6.75
C GLY A 240 34.49 21.12 7.21
N GLY A 241 33.94 20.17 6.45
CA GLY A 241 33.88 18.77 6.88
C GLY A 241 33.06 18.60 8.16
N SER A 242 33.52 17.74 9.06
CA SER A 242 32.91 17.47 10.38
C SER A 242 33.47 18.35 11.52
N LEU A 243 34.34 19.31 11.19
CA LEU A 243 34.92 20.25 12.16
C LEU A 243 33.87 21.24 12.67
N SER A 244 34.15 21.94 13.77
CA SER A 244 33.26 22.97 14.34
C SER A 244 31.96 22.45 15.00
N SER A 245 31.77 21.14 15.11
CA SER A 245 30.67 20.51 15.85
C SER A 245 30.88 20.58 17.36
N ASN A 246 29.80 20.58 18.15
CA ASN A 246 29.94 20.50 19.60
C ASN A 246 30.39 19.10 20.04
N VAL A 247 29.74 18.06 19.53
CA VAL A 247 30.08 16.66 19.79
C VAL A 247 30.27 15.91 18.48
N ARG A 248 31.39 15.20 18.35
CA ARG A 248 31.69 14.37 17.18
C ARG A 248 32.18 12.98 17.55
N PHE A 249 31.50 11.95 17.05
CA PHE A 249 31.97 10.56 17.07
C PHE A 249 32.46 10.16 15.67
N ALA A 250 33.77 10.10 15.47
CA ALA A 250 34.40 9.86 14.17
C ALA A 250 35.15 8.51 14.15
N GLY A 251 34.57 7.49 13.51
CA GLY A 251 35.12 6.13 13.49
C GLY A 251 35.04 5.39 14.84
N VAL A 252 34.01 5.70 15.64
CA VAL A 252 33.81 5.14 16.99
C VAL A 252 32.95 3.88 16.94
N LYS A 253 33.37 2.83 17.64
CA LYS A 253 32.64 1.57 17.83
C LYS A 253 32.16 1.46 19.27
N PHE A 254 30.85 1.30 19.48
CA PHE A 254 30.23 1.33 20.82
C PHE A 254 30.48 2.67 21.51
N GLY A 255 29.62 3.65 21.23
CA GLY A 255 29.73 4.97 21.83
C GLY A 255 28.40 5.67 21.90
N GLY A 256 28.36 6.87 22.48
CA GLY A 256 27.11 7.62 22.49
C GLY A 256 27.06 8.80 23.42
N ALA A 257 25.96 9.54 23.29
CA ALA A 257 25.59 10.64 24.16
C ALA A 257 24.24 10.34 24.81
N TYR A 258 24.16 10.54 26.12
CA TYR A 258 22.95 10.34 26.91
C TYR A 258 22.65 11.60 27.70
N LYS A 259 21.44 12.17 27.56
CA LYS A 259 21.03 13.36 28.35
C LYS A 259 22.04 14.52 28.27
N VAL A 260 22.58 14.74 27.08
CA VAL A 260 23.48 15.86 26.79
C VAL A 260 22.71 16.94 26.04
N LYS A 261 22.85 18.19 26.49
CA LYS A 261 22.32 19.35 25.79
C LYS A 261 23.43 20.06 25.04
N SER A 262 23.32 20.18 23.72
CA SER A 262 24.21 20.95 22.87
C SER A 262 23.55 22.27 22.48
N ILE A 263 24.21 23.39 22.75
CA ILE A 263 23.76 24.73 22.36
C ILE A 263 24.82 25.48 21.56
N ASP A 264 24.36 26.35 20.66
CA ASP A 264 25.20 27.34 19.96
C ASP A 264 26.44 26.74 19.27
N GLY A 265 26.33 25.51 18.76
CA GLY A 265 27.40 24.81 18.05
C GLY A 265 27.61 25.33 16.65
N LEU A 266 28.85 25.70 16.29
CA LEU A 266 29.18 26.46 15.08
C LEU A 266 28.79 25.72 13.78
N LEU A 267 28.94 24.39 13.73
CA LEU A 267 28.40 23.52 12.67
C LEU A 267 27.20 22.70 13.20
N HIS A 268 27.45 21.47 13.69
CA HIS A 268 26.41 20.58 14.20
C HIS A 268 26.35 20.58 15.74
N GLY A 269 25.21 20.14 16.29
CA GLY A 269 25.13 19.77 17.71
C GLY A 269 25.85 18.45 17.98
N PHE A 270 25.38 17.38 17.33
CA PHE A 270 25.96 16.04 17.38
C PHE A 270 26.20 15.54 15.96
N ASP A 271 27.43 15.08 15.68
CA ASP A 271 27.80 14.47 14.40
C ASP A 271 28.41 13.09 14.62
N ILE A 272 27.84 12.08 13.95
CA ILE A 272 28.38 10.72 13.90
C ILE A 272 28.92 10.48 12.49
N THR A 273 30.23 10.39 12.36
CA THR A 273 30.90 10.29 11.07
C THR A 273 31.95 9.18 11.05
N TYR A 274 32.55 8.93 9.89
CA TYR A 274 33.71 8.04 9.77
C TYR A 274 34.99 8.73 10.29
N ALA A 275 36.09 7.99 10.40
CA ALA A 275 37.35 8.45 10.97
C ALA A 275 38.09 9.47 10.08
N SER A 276 37.52 10.67 9.92
CA SER A 276 38.06 11.77 9.13
C SER A 276 37.49 13.12 9.57
N ASP A 277 38.26 14.18 9.33
CA ASP A 277 37.76 15.54 9.46
C ASP A 277 36.96 15.98 8.23
N GLU A 278 37.24 15.43 7.04
CA GLU A 278 36.54 15.76 5.79
C GLU A 278 35.40 14.78 5.50
N TYR A 279 34.29 15.26 4.92
CA TYR A 279 33.26 14.39 4.37
C TYR A 279 33.68 13.76 3.03
N TYR A 280 33.18 12.56 2.75
CA TYR A 280 33.60 11.76 1.60
C TYR A 280 32.62 11.88 0.42
N TYR A 281 33.11 12.44 -0.68
CA TYR A 281 32.33 12.74 -1.90
C TYR A 281 32.94 12.10 -3.16
N GLN A 282 32.78 10.78 -3.34
CA GLN A 282 33.35 10.04 -4.47
C GLN A 282 32.31 9.42 -5.42
N GLY A 283 31.05 9.87 -5.32
CA GLY A 283 29.94 9.48 -6.18
C GLY A 283 29.00 8.42 -5.56
N ASP A 284 27.81 8.35 -6.13
CA ASP A 284 26.78 7.41 -5.73
C ASP A 284 27.20 5.93 -5.92
N GLY A 285 27.06 5.16 -4.84
CA GLY A 285 27.47 3.77 -4.74
C GLY A 285 28.92 3.57 -4.30
N VAL A 286 29.65 4.65 -4.03
CA VAL A 286 31.02 4.62 -3.50
C VAL A 286 30.99 4.99 -2.01
N ARG A 287 31.62 4.16 -1.18
CA ARG A 287 31.68 4.33 0.28
C ARG A 287 33.12 4.26 0.76
N VAL A 288 33.37 4.84 1.93
CA VAL A 288 34.60 4.65 2.68
C VAL A 288 34.77 3.18 3.10
N SER A 289 36.00 2.80 3.47
CA SER A 289 36.25 1.49 4.08
C SER A 289 35.40 1.34 5.35
N GLU A 290 34.67 0.24 5.46
CA GLU A 290 33.84 -0.07 6.61
C GLU A 290 34.62 -0.07 7.95
N ALA A 291 35.93 -0.27 7.92
CA ALA A 291 36.79 -0.20 9.10
C ALA A 291 36.89 1.20 9.70
N LEU A 292 36.66 2.25 8.90
CA LEU A 292 36.72 3.66 9.29
C LEU A 292 35.38 4.20 9.80
N GLU A 293 34.29 3.49 9.58
CA GLU A 293 32.94 3.95 9.91
C GLU A 293 32.66 3.88 11.42
N SER A 294 31.85 4.82 11.94
CA SER A 294 31.28 4.68 13.28
C SER A 294 30.21 3.58 13.30
N LYS A 295 30.17 2.81 14.40
CA LYS A 295 29.22 1.70 14.59
C LYS A 295 28.70 1.60 16.01
N TYR A 296 27.42 1.22 16.15
CA TYR A 296 26.78 1.04 17.46
C TYR A 296 26.84 2.31 18.31
N VAL A 297 26.66 3.46 17.67
CA VAL A 297 26.61 4.77 18.34
C VAL A 297 25.16 5.13 18.63
N THR A 298 24.90 5.56 19.87
CA THR A 298 23.57 5.95 20.34
C THR A 298 23.54 7.41 20.78
N ILE A 299 22.57 8.18 20.29
CA ILE A 299 22.23 9.52 20.79
C ILE A 299 20.85 9.42 21.41
N ASP A 300 20.79 9.48 22.75
CA ASP A 300 19.55 9.27 23.48
C ASP A 300 19.25 10.36 24.49
N SER A 301 17.99 10.82 24.51
CA SER A 301 17.51 11.82 25.46
C SER A 301 18.30 13.14 25.41
N CYS A 302 18.92 13.46 24.26
CA CYS A 302 19.72 14.65 24.05
C CYS A 302 18.88 15.83 23.55
N ILE A 303 19.40 17.05 23.76
CA ILE A 303 18.82 18.30 23.27
C ILE A 303 19.82 18.98 22.34
N ALA A 304 19.41 19.40 21.16
CA ALA A 304 20.22 20.23 20.26
C ALA A 304 19.49 21.53 19.95
N LYS A 305 20.10 22.69 20.24
CA LYS A 305 19.52 24.01 19.93
C LYS A 305 20.56 24.98 19.38
N GLY A 306 20.11 25.92 18.54
CA GLY A 306 20.98 26.97 18.04
C GLY A 306 22.18 26.42 17.27
N PHE A 307 22.03 25.34 16.51
CA PHE A 307 23.07 24.79 15.65
C PHE A 307 23.12 25.54 14.31
N GLY A 308 24.21 25.37 13.55
CA GLY A 308 24.49 26.13 12.33
C GLY A 308 24.18 25.42 11.03
N ASP A 309 24.20 24.09 11.10
CA ASP A 309 23.76 23.21 10.04
C ASP A 309 22.65 22.33 10.61
N ASP A 310 22.97 21.19 11.22
CA ASP A 310 21.99 20.26 11.80
C ASP A 310 22.16 20.04 13.31
N GLY A 311 21.08 19.69 13.98
CA GLY A 311 21.12 19.41 15.41
C GLY A 311 21.76 18.07 15.73
N ILE A 312 21.28 17.00 15.10
CA ILE A 312 21.87 15.66 15.16
C ILE A 312 22.02 15.17 13.72
N THR A 313 23.23 14.79 13.33
CA THR A 313 23.52 14.31 11.98
C THR A 313 24.38 13.04 11.95
N THR A 314 24.27 12.27 10.87
CA THR A 314 25.05 11.07 10.64
C THR A 314 25.58 10.99 9.22
N HIS A 315 26.83 10.53 9.09
CA HIS A 315 27.56 10.41 7.83
C HIS A 315 28.40 9.13 7.84
N HIS A 316 28.49 8.41 6.71
CA HIS A 316 29.42 7.27 6.50
C HIS A 316 29.53 6.33 7.71
N SER A 317 28.39 5.99 8.30
CA SER A 317 28.30 5.27 9.59
C SER A 317 27.15 4.27 9.56
N ARG A 318 27.17 3.27 10.45
CA ARG A 318 26.12 2.26 10.46
C ARG A 318 25.74 1.70 11.83
N TYR A 319 24.58 1.07 11.93
CA TYR A 319 24.05 0.51 13.19
C TYR A 319 23.90 1.59 14.26
N LEU A 320 23.16 2.63 13.95
CA LEU A 320 23.01 3.82 14.79
C LEU A 320 21.63 3.84 15.45
N THR A 321 21.55 4.39 16.66
CA THR A 321 20.27 4.64 17.35
C THR A 321 20.17 6.10 17.74
N ILE A 322 19.12 6.78 17.30
CA ILE A 322 18.82 8.18 17.64
C ILE A 322 17.44 8.20 18.28
N SER A 323 17.37 8.29 19.61
CA SER A 323 16.12 8.13 20.34
C SER A 323 15.81 9.19 21.38
N ASN A 324 14.52 9.51 21.54
CA ASN A 324 14.03 10.41 22.59
C ASN A 324 14.66 11.81 22.61
N ASN A 325 15.18 12.28 21.46
CA ASN A 325 15.88 13.55 21.36
C ASN A 325 14.94 14.71 21.05
N TYR A 326 15.36 15.92 21.41
CA TYR A 326 14.69 17.16 21.00
C TYR A 326 15.68 18.08 20.27
N SER A 327 15.41 18.36 19.00
CA SER A 327 16.29 19.20 18.17
C SER A 327 15.51 20.36 17.57
N ALA A 328 15.89 21.59 17.89
CA ALA A 328 15.08 22.75 17.55
C ALA A 328 15.88 24.02 17.30
N ASP A 329 15.21 24.98 16.67
CA ASP A 329 15.64 26.37 16.59
C ASP A 329 17.08 26.53 16.04
N PRO A 330 17.38 26.07 14.81
CA PRO A 330 18.65 26.39 14.17
C PRO A 330 18.84 27.91 14.08
N VAL A 331 20.09 28.34 14.14
CA VAL A 331 20.45 29.72 13.79
C VAL A 331 20.14 29.90 12.30
N ALA A 332 19.47 30.98 11.94
CA ALA A 332 19.20 31.29 10.53
C ALA A 332 20.55 31.45 9.81
N ALA A 333 20.98 30.39 9.13
CA ALA A 333 22.26 30.35 8.44
C ALA A 333 22.13 31.04 7.07
N SER A 334 23.27 31.44 6.51
CA SER A 334 23.37 31.80 5.09
C SER A 334 23.11 30.63 4.14
N GLN A 335 22.99 29.40 4.66
CA GLN A 335 22.74 28.15 3.93
C GLN A 335 21.35 27.59 4.29
N PRO A 336 20.51 27.21 3.32
CA PRO A 336 19.08 26.95 3.56
C PRO A 336 18.73 25.54 4.07
N ASN A 337 19.68 24.73 4.54
CA ASN A 337 19.47 23.30 4.85
C ASN A 337 19.65 22.93 6.33
N ASN A 338 19.05 23.70 7.25
CA ASN A 338 19.25 23.42 8.68
C ASN A 338 18.20 22.45 9.24
N ASN A 339 18.56 21.19 9.46
CA ASN A 339 17.60 20.17 9.87
C ASN A 339 17.65 19.87 11.37
N GLY A 340 16.50 19.46 11.92
CA GLY A 340 16.44 18.98 13.30
C GLY A 340 17.28 17.72 13.46
N ILE A 341 16.96 16.71 12.64
CA ILE A 341 17.76 15.50 12.50
C ILE A 341 18.03 15.26 11.02
N GLU A 342 19.29 15.01 10.68
CA GLU A 342 19.71 14.67 9.33
C GLU A 342 20.39 13.30 9.30
N VAL A 343 19.85 12.38 8.50
CA VAL A 343 20.54 11.15 8.17
C VAL A 343 21.13 11.36 6.78
N ASP A 344 22.42 11.64 6.72
CA ASP A 344 23.09 12.10 5.51
C ASP A 344 24.04 11.04 4.92
N ASP A 345 24.66 11.42 3.80
CA ASP A 345 25.72 10.75 3.06
C ASP A 345 26.21 9.44 3.67
N ALA A 346 25.82 8.34 3.04
CA ALA A 346 26.25 6.98 3.28
C ALA A 346 25.90 6.42 4.67
N SER A 347 24.95 7.01 5.40
CA SER A 347 24.42 6.40 6.62
C SER A 347 23.65 5.10 6.33
N GLN A 348 23.86 4.04 7.09
CA GLN A 348 23.16 2.77 6.91
C GLN A 348 22.64 2.20 8.23
N HIS A 349 21.49 1.52 8.19
CA HIS A 349 20.99 0.81 9.38
C HIS A 349 20.80 1.74 10.58
N VAL A 350 20.16 2.89 10.33
CA VAL A 350 19.87 3.90 11.35
C VAL A 350 18.46 3.69 11.88
N MET A 351 18.32 3.55 13.19
CA MET A 351 17.05 3.54 13.88
C MET A 351 16.81 4.90 14.54
N LEU A 352 15.71 5.56 14.19
CA LEU A 352 15.21 6.75 14.85
C LEU A 352 13.96 6.40 15.65
N SER A 353 13.86 6.84 16.91
CA SER A 353 12.66 6.56 17.70
C SER A 353 12.28 7.66 18.68
N ASN A 354 11.02 8.09 18.63
CA ASN A 354 10.41 9.06 19.54
C ASN A 354 11.16 10.40 19.64
N ASN A 355 11.76 10.86 18.53
CA ASN A 355 12.39 12.18 18.50
C ASN A 355 11.36 13.29 18.22
N ILE A 356 11.67 14.49 18.69
CA ILE A 356 10.90 15.70 18.44
C ILE A 356 11.80 16.73 17.75
N THR A 357 11.30 17.33 16.67
CA THR A 357 12.01 18.39 15.95
C THR A 357 11.13 19.61 15.76
N GLU A 358 11.68 20.81 15.94
CA GLU A 358 10.88 22.04 15.97
C GLU A 358 11.56 23.24 15.30
N ASN A 359 10.80 24.01 14.51
CA ASN A 359 11.25 25.26 13.86
C ASN A 359 12.49 25.11 12.94
N CYS A 360 12.70 23.92 12.37
CA CYS A 360 13.79 23.60 11.45
C CYS A 360 13.40 23.78 9.97
N PHE A 361 14.35 23.68 9.05
CA PHE A 361 14.05 23.47 7.63
C PHE A 361 13.41 22.10 7.44
N GLY A 362 14.20 21.03 7.60
CA GLY A 362 13.71 19.67 7.69
C GLY A 362 13.49 19.27 9.15
N GLY A 363 12.36 18.66 9.47
CA GLY A 363 12.20 18.01 10.77
C GLY A 363 13.13 16.81 10.84
N LEU A 364 12.83 15.82 10.01
CA LEU A 364 13.73 14.71 9.69
C LEU A 364 14.04 14.72 8.19
N GLU A 365 15.31 14.93 7.87
CA GLU A 365 15.82 14.80 6.51
C GLU A 365 16.61 13.50 6.36
N ILE A 366 16.34 12.75 5.29
CA ILE A 366 17.14 11.58 4.88
C ILE A 366 17.61 11.86 3.46
N LYS A 367 18.87 12.26 3.32
CA LYS A 367 19.39 12.72 2.04
C LYS A 367 20.82 12.31 1.77
N ALA A 368 21.24 12.56 0.54
CA ALA A 368 22.64 12.69 0.21
C ALA A 368 22.85 13.77 -0.85
N HIS A 369 24.08 14.24 -0.91
CA HIS A 369 24.60 15.09 -1.97
C HIS A 369 24.74 14.31 -3.29
N GLU A 370 24.80 15.04 -4.41
CA GLU A 370 24.91 14.46 -5.77
C GLU A 370 26.12 13.53 -5.93
N THR A 371 27.22 13.86 -5.27
CA THR A 371 28.48 13.12 -5.34
C THR A 371 28.67 12.20 -4.13
N ALA A 372 27.58 11.77 -3.48
CA ALA A 372 27.63 10.88 -2.33
C ALA A 372 26.67 9.68 -2.48
N THR A 373 26.85 8.70 -1.61
CA THR A 373 25.93 7.55 -1.51
C THR A 373 24.77 7.95 -0.61
N ALA A 374 23.53 7.75 -1.04
CA ALA A 374 22.36 8.01 -0.20
C ALA A 374 22.21 7.01 0.96
N PRO A 375 21.68 7.48 2.10
CA PRO A 375 21.32 6.62 3.20
C PRO A 375 20.36 5.50 2.77
N ASN A 376 20.50 4.34 3.40
CA ASN A 376 19.61 3.22 3.13
C ASN A 376 19.42 2.32 4.34
N ASN A 377 18.29 1.59 4.32
CA ASN A 377 17.82 0.78 5.44
C ASN A 377 17.65 1.64 6.71
N ILE A 378 16.78 2.65 6.61
CA ILE A 378 16.48 3.59 7.69
C ILE A 378 15.12 3.23 8.30
N LEU A 379 15.09 3.02 9.61
CA LEU A 379 13.88 2.73 10.37
C LEU A 379 13.52 3.94 11.24
N ILE A 380 12.34 4.50 11.03
CA ILE A 380 11.76 5.54 11.87
C ILE A 380 10.61 4.92 12.63
N ASN A 381 10.66 4.94 13.97
CA ASN A 381 9.64 4.37 14.84
C ASN A 381 9.21 5.42 15.88
N GLY A 382 8.27 6.27 15.48
CA GLY A 382 7.90 7.47 16.23
C GLY A 382 8.78 8.66 15.89
N HIS A 383 8.18 9.76 15.45
CA HIS A 383 8.80 11.08 15.30
C HIS A 383 7.71 12.14 15.31
N GLN A 384 7.95 13.29 15.93
CA GLN A 384 7.06 14.44 15.88
C GLN A 384 7.82 15.65 15.35
N SER A 385 7.40 16.14 14.19
CA SER A 385 7.95 17.37 13.60
C SER A 385 6.95 18.50 13.74
N ILE A 386 7.35 19.59 14.40
CA ILE A 386 6.50 20.73 14.75
C ILE A 386 7.03 21.97 14.04
N HIS A 387 6.18 22.69 13.29
CA HIS A 387 6.52 23.97 12.63
C HIS A 387 7.77 23.96 11.73
N CYS A 388 8.27 22.78 11.37
CA CYS A 388 9.36 22.63 10.43
C CYS A 388 8.82 22.87 9.02
N VAL A 389 9.62 23.49 8.15
CA VAL A 389 9.18 23.79 6.79
C VAL A 389 8.82 22.50 6.05
N ARG A 390 9.71 21.51 6.08
CA ARG A 390 9.50 20.18 5.52
C ARG A 390 9.64 19.13 6.60
N ALA A 391 8.52 18.74 7.21
CA ALA A 391 8.55 17.84 8.36
C ALA A 391 9.31 16.52 8.09
N TYR A 392 9.04 15.87 6.96
CA TYR A 392 9.79 14.69 6.50
C TYR A 392 10.27 14.92 5.06
N ASN A 393 11.59 15.02 4.86
CA ASN A 393 12.19 15.31 3.56
C ASN A 393 13.16 14.20 3.14
N TRP A 394 12.76 13.35 2.18
CA TRP A 394 13.59 12.23 1.73
C TRP A 394 13.96 12.42 0.26
N ARG A 395 15.25 12.54 -0.03
CA ARG A 395 15.74 12.95 -1.36
C ARG A 395 17.17 12.52 -1.64
N HIS A 396 17.53 12.30 -2.90
CA HIS A 396 18.93 12.20 -3.32
C HIS A 396 19.22 13.29 -4.36
N ILE A 397 20.03 14.29 -4.00
CA ILE A 397 20.35 15.43 -4.88
C ILE A 397 21.04 14.91 -6.15
N GLY A 398 20.82 15.52 -7.31
CA GLY A 398 21.44 15.08 -8.57
C GLY A 398 20.82 13.81 -9.18
N HIS A 399 19.75 13.27 -8.58
CA HIS A 399 19.05 12.07 -9.04
C HIS A 399 17.54 12.29 -9.21
N HIS A 400 17.11 13.51 -9.54
CA HIS A 400 15.69 13.91 -9.56
C HIS A 400 15.12 14.10 -10.96
N LYS A 401 15.89 14.70 -11.86
CA LYS A 401 15.42 15.06 -13.21
C LYS A 401 15.33 13.81 -14.09
N ALA A 402 14.62 13.94 -15.20
CA ALA A 402 14.53 12.83 -16.15
C ALA A 402 15.90 12.48 -16.77
N THR A 403 16.76 13.48 -16.95
CA THR A 403 18.12 13.35 -17.49
C THR A 403 19.15 12.87 -16.47
N ASP A 404 18.85 12.96 -15.18
CA ASP A 404 19.75 12.55 -14.11
C ASP A 404 19.91 11.01 -14.10
N PRO A 405 21.07 10.48 -13.71
CA PRO A 405 21.24 9.04 -13.50
C PRO A 405 20.29 8.55 -12.40
N GLN A 406 19.79 7.32 -12.54
CA GLN A 406 19.03 6.70 -11.46
C GLN A 406 19.96 6.46 -10.26
N THR A 407 19.51 6.85 -9.07
CA THR A 407 20.20 6.55 -7.81
C THR A 407 20.42 5.04 -7.62
N LYS A 408 21.64 4.66 -7.26
CA LYS A 408 22.04 3.29 -6.92
C LYS A 408 21.74 2.98 -5.46
N SER A 409 21.73 3.98 -4.59
CA SER A 409 21.77 3.82 -3.13
C SER A 409 20.52 4.29 -2.38
N ALA A 410 19.73 5.22 -2.93
CA ALA A 410 18.58 5.78 -2.22
C ALA A 410 17.41 4.80 -2.21
N HIS A 411 17.36 3.94 -1.20
CA HIS A 411 16.30 2.97 -1.04
C HIS A 411 16.09 2.50 0.41
N SER A 412 14.95 1.84 0.65
CA SER A 412 14.64 1.18 1.92
C SER A 412 14.52 2.15 3.10
N ILE A 413 13.43 2.91 3.13
CA ILE A 413 13.00 3.68 4.31
C ILE A 413 11.70 3.06 4.83
N VAL A 414 11.64 2.79 6.12
CA VAL A 414 10.41 2.36 6.82
C VAL A 414 10.11 3.37 7.91
N ALA A 415 8.94 4.01 7.85
CA ALA A 415 8.48 4.96 8.86
C ALA A 415 7.18 4.49 9.51
N ASN A 416 7.17 4.37 10.84
CA ASN A 416 6.03 3.94 11.63
C ASN A 416 5.65 5.01 12.65
N GLY A 417 4.37 5.37 12.72
CA GLY A 417 3.85 6.22 13.80
C GLY A 417 4.44 7.64 13.82
N ILE A 418 4.61 8.26 12.66
CA ILE A 418 5.20 9.60 12.54
C ILE A 418 4.13 10.69 12.46
N THR A 419 4.45 11.90 12.92
CA THR A 419 3.51 13.04 12.95
C THR A 419 4.16 14.31 12.42
N ALA A 420 3.46 15.01 11.53
CA ALA A 420 3.78 16.37 11.09
C ALA A 420 2.73 17.34 11.65
N ILE A 421 3.17 18.33 12.43
CA ILE A 421 2.32 19.33 13.06
C ILE A 421 2.65 20.70 12.47
N GLU A 422 1.66 21.25 11.78
CA GLU A 422 1.65 22.60 11.22
C GLU A 422 2.92 22.95 10.41
N PRO A 423 3.26 22.17 9.36
CA PRO A 423 4.37 22.57 8.48
C PRO A 423 4.10 23.94 7.86
N VAL A 424 5.04 24.87 8.03
CA VAL A 424 4.84 26.29 7.74
C VAL A 424 6.08 26.89 7.08
N ASP A 425 5.88 27.90 6.23
CA ASP A 425 6.99 28.79 5.87
C ASP A 425 7.28 29.71 7.07
N ASN A 426 8.31 29.37 7.83
CA ASN A 426 8.71 30.10 9.04
C ASN A 426 9.54 31.36 8.73
N GLY A 427 9.68 31.75 7.46
CA GLY A 427 10.39 32.96 7.02
C GLY A 427 11.92 32.90 7.15
N LYS A 428 12.48 31.80 7.68
CA LYS A 428 13.95 31.64 7.82
C LYS A 428 14.63 31.20 6.52
N TYR A 429 13.89 30.61 5.58
CA TYR A 429 14.43 29.96 4.38
C TYR A 429 13.82 30.56 3.11
N PRO A 430 14.41 31.62 2.53
CA PRO A 430 13.86 32.29 1.35
C PRO A 430 13.59 31.34 0.20
N GLY A 431 12.34 31.32 -0.29
CA GLY A 431 11.90 30.48 -1.41
C GLY A 431 11.62 29.01 -1.06
N ALA A 432 11.75 28.61 0.21
CA ALA A 432 11.33 27.29 0.65
C ALA A 432 9.81 27.15 0.62
N THR A 433 9.34 25.95 0.30
CA THR A 433 7.91 25.63 0.28
C THR A 433 7.62 24.54 1.31
N PRO A 434 6.59 24.71 2.15
CA PRO A 434 6.35 23.80 3.26
C PRO A 434 5.76 22.46 2.79
N ARG A 435 6.04 21.38 3.52
CA ARG A 435 5.55 20.02 3.26
C ARG A 435 5.36 19.27 4.57
N ALA A 436 4.26 18.53 4.69
CA ALA A 436 4.13 17.49 5.71
C ALA A 436 5.07 16.31 5.39
N MET A 437 5.15 15.91 4.12
CA MET A 437 6.09 14.88 3.68
C MET A 437 6.45 15.07 2.20
N ILE A 438 7.70 14.76 1.86
CA ILE A 438 8.15 14.72 0.47
C ILE A 438 9.10 13.54 0.24
N VAL A 439 8.78 12.73 -0.77
CA VAL A 439 9.58 11.56 -1.18
C VAL A 439 10.06 11.77 -2.61
N SER A 440 11.38 11.88 -2.77
CA SER A 440 12.07 12.13 -4.03
C SER A 440 13.22 11.14 -4.23
N ALA A 441 13.42 10.60 -5.42
CA ALA A 441 14.43 9.61 -5.83
C ALA A 441 14.43 8.26 -5.09
N TYR A 442 14.04 8.23 -3.83
CA TYR A 442 14.04 7.05 -2.99
C TYR A 442 13.13 5.97 -3.54
N ARG A 443 13.63 4.74 -3.44
CA ARG A 443 12.92 3.54 -3.85
C ARG A 443 12.59 2.66 -2.65
N ASN A 444 11.50 1.89 -2.70
CA ASN A 444 11.12 1.00 -1.61
C ASN A 444 10.95 1.77 -0.28
N VAL A 445 9.95 2.65 -0.26
CA VAL A 445 9.61 3.49 0.89
C VAL A 445 8.28 3.02 1.45
N GLN A 446 8.23 2.73 2.75
CA GLN A 446 7.01 2.34 3.44
C GLN A 446 6.72 3.29 4.59
N VAL A 447 5.53 3.88 4.58
CA VAL A 447 5.02 4.72 5.67
C VAL A 447 3.78 4.05 6.23
N ASN A 448 3.72 3.84 7.54
CA ASN A 448 2.61 3.20 8.22
C ASN A 448 2.22 4.00 9.48
N GLY A 449 1.00 4.52 9.54
CA GLY A 449 0.57 5.35 10.66
C GLY A 449 1.19 6.74 10.60
N PHE A 450 0.79 7.56 9.62
CA PHE A 450 1.24 8.94 9.49
C PHE A 450 0.10 9.91 9.76
N THR A 451 0.31 10.83 10.71
CA THR A 451 -0.61 11.92 11.00
C THR A 451 -0.05 13.24 10.49
N ALA A 452 -0.78 13.93 9.62
CA ALA A 452 -0.44 15.25 9.11
C ALA A 452 -1.52 16.25 9.53
N ILE A 453 -1.13 17.27 10.29
CA ILE A 453 -2.01 18.32 10.79
C ILE A 453 -1.54 19.65 10.22
N GLY A 454 -2.35 20.32 9.43
CA GLY A 454 -2.12 21.68 8.96
C GLY A 454 -2.75 22.71 9.89
N SER A 455 -2.23 23.94 9.85
CA SER A 455 -2.71 25.06 10.68
C SER A 455 -3.98 25.74 10.17
N GLY A 456 -4.53 25.30 9.03
CA GLY A 456 -5.55 26.03 8.27
C GLY A 456 -4.97 27.08 7.31
N GLU A 457 -3.79 27.60 7.60
CA GLU A 457 -3.11 28.68 6.85
C GLU A 457 -1.94 28.16 5.98
N PHE A 458 -2.01 26.90 5.54
CA PHE A 458 -0.95 26.30 4.71
C PHE A 458 -0.72 27.07 3.41
N MET A 459 0.51 27.10 2.90
CA MET A 459 0.87 27.84 1.70
C MET A 459 0.05 27.39 0.48
N ALA A 460 -0.63 28.34 -0.17
CA ALA A 460 -1.45 28.06 -1.34
C ALA A 460 -0.62 27.57 -2.54
N GLY A 461 -1.24 26.73 -3.38
CA GLY A 461 -0.59 26.20 -4.60
C GLY A 461 0.49 25.14 -4.34
N GLN A 462 0.72 24.77 -3.09
CA GLN A 462 1.65 23.72 -2.70
C GLN A 462 0.88 22.48 -2.20
N PRO A 463 1.34 21.25 -2.49
CA PRO A 463 0.75 20.05 -1.91
C PRO A 463 1.23 19.84 -0.47
N ALA A 464 0.38 19.26 0.39
CA ALA A 464 0.78 18.91 1.76
C ALA A 464 1.77 17.73 1.76
N ILE A 465 1.48 16.68 0.99
CA ILE A 465 2.34 15.51 0.79
C ILE A 465 2.66 15.38 -0.70
N ALA A 466 3.93 15.16 -1.04
CA ALA A 466 4.36 14.96 -2.43
C ALA A 466 5.21 13.69 -2.62
N VAL A 467 4.82 12.85 -3.58
CA VAL A 467 5.67 11.78 -4.12
C VAL A 467 6.11 12.22 -5.52
N GLN A 468 7.41 12.33 -5.75
CA GLN A 468 7.94 12.99 -6.95
C GLN A 468 9.32 12.50 -7.38
N TYR A 469 9.83 13.06 -8.49
CA TYR A 469 11.23 12.97 -8.90
C TYR A 469 11.84 11.57 -8.82
N ARG A 470 11.42 10.66 -9.70
CA ARG A 470 11.94 9.28 -9.82
C ARG A 470 11.76 8.39 -8.57
N ALA A 471 10.96 8.80 -7.58
CA ALA A 471 10.59 7.90 -6.49
C ALA A 471 9.88 6.64 -7.03
N GLU A 472 10.13 5.48 -6.42
CA GLU A 472 9.57 4.23 -6.95
C GLU A 472 9.23 3.26 -5.82
N ASN A 473 8.13 2.52 -5.95
CA ASN A 473 7.68 1.57 -4.94
C ASN A 473 7.50 2.26 -3.58
N VAL A 474 6.56 3.22 -3.54
CA VAL A 474 6.22 4.01 -2.35
C VAL A 474 4.86 3.55 -1.84
N MET A 475 4.81 3.11 -0.59
CA MET A 475 3.59 2.68 0.09
C MET A 475 3.28 3.64 1.24
N LEU A 476 2.13 4.30 1.15
CA LEU A 476 1.58 5.16 2.20
C LEU A 476 0.36 4.46 2.79
N ASN A 477 0.49 3.90 3.98
CA ASN A 477 -0.55 3.13 4.65
C ASN A 477 -0.98 3.75 5.98
N ASN A 478 -2.28 3.73 6.29
CA ASN A 478 -2.83 4.22 7.56
C ASN A 478 -2.49 5.70 7.79
N LEU A 479 -3.06 6.57 6.96
CA LEU A 479 -2.82 8.01 6.97
C LEU A 479 -4.01 8.76 7.56
N ASN A 480 -3.75 9.78 8.38
CA ASN A 480 -4.74 10.72 8.86
C ASN A 480 -4.30 12.15 8.54
N ILE A 481 -5.07 12.86 7.71
CA ILE A 481 -4.71 14.19 7.21
C ILE A 481 -5.84 15.18 7.51
N THR A 482 -5.48 16.33 8.09
CA THR A 482 -6.43 17.40 8.40
C THR A 482 -5.78 18.78 8.33
N GLY A 483 -6.56 19.84 8.10
CA GLY A 483 -6.12 21.22 8.31
C GLY A 483 -5.28 21.84 7.18
N PHE A 484 -5.06 21.18 6.04
CA PHE A 484 -4.35 21.76 4.89
C PHE A 484 -5.27 22.52 3.92
N VAL A 485 -6.15 23.38 4.45
CA VAL A 485 -7.27 24.02 3.74
C VAL A 485 -6.88 24.67 2.40
N ASN A 486 -5.74 25.34 2.35
CA ASN A 486 -5.27 26.07 1.18
C ASN A 486 -4.33 25.27 0.27
N ALA A 487 -3.98 24.03 0.64
CA ALA A 487 -3.10 23.19 -0.18
C ALA A 487 -3.73 22.89 -1.55
N SER A 488 -2.90 22.81 -2.58
CA SER A 488 -3.32 22.38 -3.93
C SER A 488 -3.84 20.94 -3.93
N GLU A 489 -3.14 20.04 -3.22
CA GLU A 489 -3.56 18.68 -2.93
C GLU A 489 -3.18 18.30 -1.49
N ASP A 490 -3.96 17.44 -0.84
CA ASP A 490 -3.47 16.76 0.37
C ASP A 490 -2.33 15.79 0.01
N ILE A 491 -2.51 14.97 -1.03
CA ILE A 491 -1.49 14.07 -1.56
C ILE A 491 -1.34 14.29 -3.07
N LYS A 492 -0.13 14.68 -3.48
CA LYS A 492 0.25 14.83 -4.89
C LYS A 492 1.24 13.76 -5.33
N ILE A 493 0.87 12.99 -6.34
CA ILE A 493 1.80 12.15 -7.11
C ILE A 493 2.19 12.95 -8.34
N MET A 494 3.43 13.44 -8.40
CA MET A 494 3.87 14.31 -9.48
C MET A 494 3.97 13.57 -10.81
N GLY A 495 3.63 14.25 -11.90
CA GLY A 495 3.66 13.69 -13.25
C GLY A 495 4.97 13.93 -14.00
N GLY A 496 4.94 13.70 -15.32
CA GLY A 496 6.03 14.01 -16.24
C GLY A 496 7.01 12.86 -16.53
N ASN A 497 8.14 13.17 -17.17
CA ASN A 497 9.12 12.17 -17.60
C ASN A 497 9.89 11.53 -16.42
N ASN A 498 9.99 12.24 -15.31
CA ASN A 498 10.58 11.79 -14.04
C ASN A 498 9.52 11.54 -12.96
N ARG A 499 8.31 11.19 -13.37
CA ARG A 499 7.23 10.76 -12.46
C ARG A 499 7.67 9.64 -11.52
N PRO A 500 7.03 9.49 -10.36
CA PRO A 500 7.11 8.29 -9.57
C PRO A 500 6.49 7.06 -10.26
N LYS A 501 6.87 5.88 -9.81
CA LYS A 501 6.30 4.59 -10.25
C LYS A 501 5.86 3.75 -9.05
N ASN A 502 4.87 2.89 -9.24
CA ASN A 502 4.38 1.95 -8.23
C ASN A 502 4.06 2.66 -6.89
N VAL A 503 3.08 3.57 -6.89
CA VAL A 503 2.66 4.29 -5.69
C VAL A 503 1.37 3.69 -5.16
N THR A 504 1.37 3.21 -3.92
CA THR A 504 0.18 2.66 -3.25
C THR A 504 -0.19 3.54 -2.07
N ILE A 505 -1.45 3.98 -2.04
CA ILE A 505 -2.05 4.72 -0.93
C ILE A 505 -3.17 3.83 -0.38
N SER A 506 -3.08 3.46 0.89
CA SER A 506 -4.05 2.56 1.52
C SER A 506 -4.47 3.00 2.92
N ASN A 507 -5.73 2.75 3.30
CA ASN A 507 -6.26 3.08 4.62
C ASN A 507 -6.07 4.58 4.93
N LEU A 508 -6.61 5.44 4.08
CA LEU A 508 -6.46 6.89 4.16
C LEU A 508 -7.72 7.52 4.74
N ASN A 509 -7.55 8.38 5.75
CA ASN A 509 -8.58 9.25 6.27
C ASN A 509 -8.18 10.72 6.06
N ILE A 510 -8.97 11.46 5.27
CA ILE A 510 -8.84 12.91 5.12
C ILE A 510 -10.08 13.55 5.71
N TRP A 511 -9.87 14.50 6.63
CA TRP A 511 -10.95 15.22 7.29
C TRP A 511 -10.70 16.72 7.29
N ASN A 512 -11.56 17.48 6.61
CA ASN A 512 -11.52 18.96 6.58
C ASN A 512 -10.11 19.49 6.26
N SER A 513 -9.53 18.98 5.17
CA SER A 513 -8.18 19.35 4.73
C SER A 513 -8.23 20.17 3.44
N SER A 514 -7.51 19.80 2.37
CA SER A 514 -7.54 20.58 1.12
C SER A 514 -8.95 20.71 0.57
N LYS A 515 -9.36 21.96 0.32
CA LYS A 515 -10.61 22.29 -0.37
C LYS A 515 -10.55 22.06 -1.88
N ASN A 516 -9.35 21.84 -2.42
CA ASN A 516 -9.07 21.79 -3.86
C ASN A 516 -9.07 20.34 -4.37
N ILE A 517 -8.14 19.51 -3.87
CA ILE A 517 -8.02 18.11 -4.28
C ILE A 517 -7.53 17.29 -3.08
N ALA A 518 -8.17 16.16 -2.79
CA ALA A 518 -7.64 15.25 -1.77
C ALA A 518 -6.43 14.47 -2.33
N ILE A 519 -6.63 13.68 -3.37
CA ILE A 519 -5.54 12.92 -4.03
C ILE A 519 -5.43 13.34 -5.48
N GLY A 520 -4.26 13.86 -5.88
CA GLY A 520 -3.96 14.24 -7.26
C GLY A 520 -2.84 13.42 -7.86
N GLY A 521 -3.11 12.72 -8.97
CA GLY A 521 -2.07 12.08 -9.79
C GLY A 521 -1.80 12.88 -11.06
N GLY A 522 -0.53 13.21 -11.30
CA GLY A 522 -0.05 13.98 -12.45
C GLY A 522 -0.06 13.23 -13.78
N SER A 523 0.33 13.94 -14.85
CA SER A 523 0.42 13.36 -16.20
C SER A 523 1.44 12.21 -16.27
N LYS A 524 1.17 11.23 -17.15
CA LYS A 524 2.00 10.02 -17.35
C LYS A 524 2.09 9.08 -16.13
N VAL A 525 1.44 9.36 -14.99
CA VAL A 525 1.35 8.40 -13.89
C VAL A 525 0.46 7.23 -14.33
N TYR A 526 0.97 6.00 -14.20
CA TYR A 526 0.32 4.78 -14.71
C TYR A 526 0.02 3.74 -13.62
N ASP A 527 0.85 3.68 -12.57
CA ASP A 527 0.91 2.53 -11.66
C ASP A 527 0.56 2.96 -10.22
N THR A 528 -0.60 3.62 -10.08
CA THR A 528 -1.11 4.11 -8.78
C THR A 528 -2.26 3.25 -8.28
N ARG A 529 -2.21 2.86 -7.00
CA ARG A 529 -3.30 2.18 -6.31
C ARG A 529 -3.81 3.01 -5.14
N ILE A 530 -5.13 3.18 -5.06
CA ILE A 530 -5.83 3.87 -3.97
C ILE A 530 -6.85 2.89 -3.39
N ILE A 531 -6.62 2.46 -2.14
CA ILE A 531 -7.36 1.36 -1.51
C ILE A 531 -7.89 1.81 -0.15
N ASN A 532 -9.19 1.67 0.11
CA ASN A 532 -9.82 2.02 1.39
C ASN A 532 -9.53 3.46 1.82
N ALA A 533 -10.16 4.44 1.16
CA ALA A 533 -9.92 5.86 1.41
C ALA A 533 -11.24 6.59 1.73
N ASN A 534 -11.28 7.26 2.88
CA ASN A 534 -12.35 8.15 3.32
C ASN A 534 -11.90 9.59 3.13
N LEU A 535 -12.44 10.27 2.13
CA LEU A 535 -12.04 11.62 1.72
C LEU A 535 -13.18 12.60 2.04
N GLN A 536 -13.11 13.28 3.19
CA GLN A 536 -14.07 14.32 3.54
C GLN A 536 -13.50 15.71 3.28
N GLY A 537 -13.96 16.30 2.17
CA GLY A 537 -13.67 17.67 1.77
C GLY A 537 -14.54 18.70 2.49
N ASN A 538 -14.15 19.97 2.36
CA ASN A 538 -14.84 21.13 2.92
C ASN A 538 -15.00 22.27 1.87
N GLY A 539 -15.05 21.93 0.58
CA GLY A 539 -15.05 22.93 -0.49
C GLY A 539 -15.42 22.40 -1.87
N THR A 540 -15.19 23.21 -2.89
CA THR A 540 -15.69 22.96 -4.26
C THR A 540 -14.77 22.11 -5.13
N GLY A 541 -13.79 21.45 -4.52
CA GLY A 541 -12.76 20.65 -5.19
C GLY A 541 -13.19 19.28 -5.71
N THR A 542 -12.20 18.39 -5.86
CA THR A 542 -12.38 17.00 -6.30
C THR A 542 -11.72 16.02 -5.33
N GLY A 543 -12.40 14.94 -4.95
CA GLY A 543 -11.82 13.92 -4.06
C GLY A 543 -10.57 13.26 -4.66
N VAL A 544 -10.72 12.58 -5.80
CA VAL A 544 -9.62 11.95 -6.54
C VAL A 544 -9.49 12.54 -7.94
N PHE A 545 -8.34 13.13 -8.26
CA PHE A 545 -8.04 13.66 -9.58
C PHE A 545 -6.92 12.85 -10.23
N MET A 546 -7.16 12.28 -11.42
CA MET A 546 -6.16 11.52 -12.18
C MET A 546 -6.16 11.94 -13.65
N TYR A 547 -4.98 12.30 -14.19
CA TYR A 547 -4.84 12.64 -15.61
C TYR A 547 -5.12 11.48 -16.57
N SER A 548 -4.94 10.23 -16.12
CA SER A 548 -5.15 9.02 -16.91
C SER A 548 -6.12 8.07 -16.22
N ASN A 549 -6.62 7.08 -16.97
CA ASN A 549 -7.56 6.08 -16.45
C ASN A 549 -6.86 4.82 -15.91
N THR A 550 -5.57 4.89 -15.62
CA THR A 550 -4.73 3.72 -15.30
C THR A 550 -4.70 3.38 -13.81
N ALA A 551 -5.03 4.34 -12.93
CA ALA A 551 -5.07 4.11 -11.50
C ALA A 551 -6.13 3.07 -11.10
N GLU A 552 -5.80 2.28 -10.08
CA GLU A 552 -6.71 1.34 -9.41
C GLU A 552 -7.35 2.02 -8.20
N LEU A 553 -8.68 1.94 -8.10
CA LEU A 553 -9.48 2.52 -7.04
C LEU A 553 -10.36 1.43 -6.44
N ILE A 554 -10.19 1.12 -5.15
CA ILE A 554 -10.95 0.09 -4.44
C ILE A 554 -11.42 0.64 -3.09
N GLY A 555 -12.73 0.70 -2.86
CA GLY A 555 -13.27 1.19 -1.58
C GLY A 555 -12.96 2.66 -1.29
N VAL A 556 -13.06 3.52 -2.30
CA VAL A 556 -12.84 4.97 -2.15
C VAL A 556 -14.19 5.67 -1.96
N GLN A 557 -14.34 6.41 -0.87
CA GLN A 557 -15.48 7.27 -0.60
C GLN A 557 -15.00 8.71 -0.52
N ALA A 558 -15.65 9.60 -1.29
CA ALA A 558 -15.38 11.03 -1.24
C ALA A 558 -16.68 11.81 -1.03
N THR A 559 -16.71 12.68 -0.03
CA THR A 559 -17.86 13.53 0.34
C THR A 559 -17.37 14.95 0.59
N GLY A 560 -18.25 15.96 0.51
CA GLY A 560 -17.87 17.36 0.73
C GLY A 560 -16.98 17.98 -0.35
N TYR A 561 -16.82 17.30 -1.50
CA TYR A 561 -16.22 17.82 -2.74
C TYR A 561 -17.29 17.96 -3.83
N THR A 562 -17.10 18.85 -4.81
CA THR A 562 -18.01 18.98 -5.97
C THR A 562 -18.06 17.68 -6.78
N ASN A 563 -16.89 17.07 -7.03
CA ASN A 563 -16.78 15.78 -7.69
C ASN A 563 -16.10 14.79 -6.73
N ALA A 564 -16.65 13.58 -6.61
CA ALA A 564 -15.97 12.52 -5.86
C ALA A 564 -14.68 12.08 -6.58
N ALA A 565 -14.71 12.04 -7.91
CA ALA A 565 -13.52 11.81 -8.73
C ALA A 565 -13.58 12.55 -10.08
N ASP A 566 -12.42 12.87 -10.64
CA ASP A 566 -12.21 13.27 -12.03
C ASP A 566 -11.06 12.44 -12.59
N ILE A 567 -11.37 11.50 -13.49
CA ILE A 567 -10.43 10.52 -14.01
C ILE A 567 -10.42 10.64 -15.53
N ALA A 568 -9.27 10.99 -16.11
CA ALA A 568 -9.10 11.23 -17.55
C ALA A 568 -10.13 12.21 -18.14
N GLY A 569 -10.47 13.27 -17.39
CA GLY A 569 -11.44 14.29 -17.78
C GLY A 569 -12.90 13.89 -17.64
N LYS A 570 -13.19 12.73 -17.02
CA LYS A 570 -14.55 12.29 -16.70
C LYS A 570 -14.82 12.49 -15.22
N LYS A 571 -15.84 13.29 -14.92
CA LYS A 571 -16.28 13.62 -13.56
C LYS A 571 -17.28 12.59 -13.05
N TYR A 572 -17.13 12.22 -11.79
CA TYR A 572 -17.98 11.25 -11.11
C TYR A 572 -18.52 11.83 -9.79
N ASN A 573 -19.83 11.74 -9.58
CA ASN A 573 -20.47 12.12 -8.32
C ASN A 573 -20.21 11.09 -7.19
N LYS A 574 -19.79 9.88 -7.54
CA LYS A 574 -19.31 8.84 -6.64
C LYS A 574 -18.05 8.22 -7.23
N ALA A 575 -17.01 8.04 -6.42
CA ALA A 575 -15.78 7.44 -6.91
C ALA A 575 -16.06 6.01 -7.44
N PRO A 576 -15.63 5.68 -8.67
CA PRO A 576 -15.83 4.35 -9.23
C PRO A 576 -14.91 3.32 -8.57
N THR A 577 -15.29 2.04 -8.62
CA THR A 577 -14.33 0.94 -8.44
C THR A 577 -13.63 0.71 -9.77
N VAL A 578 -12.30 0.78 -9.76
CA VAL A 578 -11.46 0.63 -10.96
C VAL A 578 -10.39 -0.41 -10.65
N VAL A 579 -10.36 -1.48 -11.43
CA VAL A 579 -9.36 -2.56 -11.36
C VAL A 579 -8.69 -2.73 -12.72
N LYS A 580 -7.45 -3.20 -12.75
CA LYS A 580 -6.70 -3.50 -13.98
C LYS A 580 -6.38 -5.00 -14.08
N GLY A 581 -6.15 -5.47 -15.30
CA GLY A 581 -5.99 -6.89 -15.59
C GLY A 581 -7.31 -7.65 -15.71
N GLY A 582 -7.20 -8.97 -15.92
CA GLY A 582 -8.35 -9.86 -16.12
C GLY A 582 -9.29 -9.87 -14.92
N PHE A 583 -10.59 -9.72 -15.17
CA PHE A 583 -11.60 -9.59 -14.12
C PHE A 583 -12.30 -10.92 -13.82
N SER A 584 -12.13 -11.46 -12.61
CA SER A 584 -12.82 -12.67 -12.16
C SER A 584 -13.71 -12.37 -10.96
N ALA A 585 -15.03 -12.53 -11.10
CA ALA A 585 -15.99 -12.14 -10.07
C ALA A 585 -17.09 -13.18 -9.82
N GLY A 586 -17.27 -13.56 -8.56
CA GLY A 586 -18.23 -14.62 -8.19
C GLY A 586 -17.88 -15.97 -8.82
N SER A 587 -16.59 -16.23 -9.06
CA SER A 587 -16.11 -17.39 -9.81
C SER A 587 -15.26 -18.31 -8.91
N THR A 588 -15.46 -19.63 -8.99
CA THR A 588 -14.71 -20.62 -8.19
C THR A 588 -14.02 -21.65 -9.08
N GLY A 589 -12.69 -21.71 -9.00
CA GLY A 589 -11.87 -22.53 -9.92
C GLY A 589 -11.92 -22.05 -11.37
N SER A 590 -12.27 -20.79 -11.62
CA SER A 590 -12.40 -20.19 -12.96
C SER A 590 -11.78 -18.80 -12.96
N ALA A 591 -11.17 -18.36 -14.07
CA ALA A 591 -10.48 -17.07 -14.13
C ALA A 591 -10.40 -16.42 -15.52
N ALA A 592 -10.41 -15.10 -15.53
CA ALA A 592 -9.95 -14.28 -16.64
C ALA A 592 -8.42 -14.28 -16.69
N VAL A 593 -7.83 -14.83 -17.76
CA VAL A 593 -6.37 -14.99 -17.93
C VAL A 593 -5.77 -13.81 -18.69
N ALA A 594 -6.41 -13.37 -19.77
CA ALA A 594 -5.94 -12.22 -20.54
C ALA A 594 -6.27 -10.89 -19.83
N GLU A 595 -5.42 -9.88 -20.03
CA GLU A 595 -5.49 -8.59 -19.32
C GLU A 595 -6.85 -7.88 -19.53
N ARG A 596 -7.45 -8.03 -20.72
CA ARG A 596 -8.72 -7.40 -21.07
C ARG A 596 -9.85 -8.43 -21.20
N SER A 597 -9.88 -9.42 -20.31
CA SER A 597 -10.90 -10.47 -20.27
C SER A 597 -11.72 -10.47 -18.99
N ALA A 598 -12.87 -11.16 -18.99
CA ALA A 598 -13.74 -11.24 -17.82
C ALA A 598 -14.40 -12.62 -17.63
N VAL A 599 -14.48 -13.11 -16.39
CA VAL A 599 -15.19 -14.34 -16.03
C VAL A 599 -16.07 -14.09 -14.81
N ILE A 600 -17.39 -14.16 -15.01
CA ILE A 600 -18.39 -13.76 -14.03
C ILE A 600 -19.31 -14.94 -13.71
N ALA A 601 -19.61 -15.16 -12.43
CA ALA A 601 -20.55 -16.18 -11.96
C ALA A 601 -20.27 -17.57 -12.58
N SER A 602 -19.01 -18.01 -12.56
CA SER A 602 -18.58 -19.22 -13.26
C SER A 602 -17.86 -20.21 -12.35
N THR A 603 -17.91 -21.50 -12.67
CA THR A 603 -17.32 -22.56 -11.82
C THR A 603 -16.56 -23.60 -12.63
N GLY A 604 -15.75 -24.44 -11.98
CA GLY A 604 -15.25 -25.67 -12.57
C GLY A 604 -14.37 -25.48 -13.81
N ASN A 605 -13.26 -24.73 -13.70
CA ASN A 605 -12.24 -24.57 -14.74
C ASN A 605 -12.69 -23.80 -15.99
N THR A 606 -13.54 -22.78 -15.85
CA THR A 606 -13.77 -21.82 -16.94
C THR A 606 -12.63 -20.82 -17.04
N PHE A 607 -12.07 -20.63 -18.24
CA PHE A 607 -11.04 -19.61 -18.47
C PHE A 607 -11.31 -18.76 -19.71
N ALA A 608 -11.03 -17.46 -19.60
CA ALA A 608 -11.02 -16.52 -20.73
C ALA A 608 -9.56 -16.16 -21.08
N PHE A 609 -9.10 -16.60 -22.24
CA PHE A 609 -7.67 -16.64 -22.61
C PHE A 609 -7.23 -15.50 -23.55
N SER A 610 -8.15 -14.77 -24.14
CA SER A 610 -7.83 -13.70 -25.11
C SER A 610 -8.40 -12.37 -24.68
N ASP A 611 -7.78 -11.28 -25.10
CA ASP A 611 -8.29 -9.94 -24.84
C ASP A 611 -9.63 -9.74 -25.54
N ARG A 612 -10.55 -9.06 -24.85
CA ARG A 612 -11.94 -8.89 -25.26
C ARG A 612 -12.69 -10.24 -25.35
N SER A 613 -12.25 -11.26 -24.62
CA SER A 613 -13.02 -12.50 -24.40
C SER A 613 -13.66 -12.53 -23.02
N TRP A 614 -14.81 -13.19 -22.88
CA TRP A 614 -15.48 -13.27 -21.58
C TRP A 614 -16.42 -14.47 -21.41
N ALA A 615 -16.69 -14.81 -20.16
CA ALA A 615 -17.63 -15.85 -19.77
C ALA A 615 -18.59 -15.36 -18.68
N ALA A 616 -19.86 -15.72 -18.77
CA ALA A 616 -20.86 -15.41 -17.75
C ALA A 616 -21.83 -16.58 -17.53
N GLY A 617 -22.00 -17.01 -16.28
CA GLY A 617 -22.89 -18.14 -15.95
C GLY A 617 -22.40 -19.46 -16.56
N THR A 618 -21.09 -19.71 -16.51
CA THR A 618 -20.48 -20.86 -17.20
C THR A 618 -19.81 -21.86 -16.26
N GLY A 619 -19.50 -23.05 -16.78
CA GLY A 619 -18.66 -23.99 -16.03
C GLY A 619 -18.25 -25.25 -16.77
N MET A 620 -17.84 -26.27 -16.00
CA MET A 620 -17.41 -27.59 -16.49
C MET A 620 -16.35 -27.53 -17.61
N ASN A 621 -15.21 -26.89 -17.35
CA ASN A 621 -14.04 -26.81 -18.23
C ASN A 621 -14.32 -26.04 -19.53
N SER A 622 -15.10 -24.96 -19.44
CA SER A 622 -15.36 -24.10 -20.60
C SER A 622 -14.14 -23.21 -20.91
N LYS A 623 -13.85 -22.99 -22.19
CA LYS A 623 -12.67 -22.20 -22.60
C LYS A 623 -13.06 -21.15 -23.63
N VAL A 624 -12.80 -19.90 -23.29
CA VAL A 624 -13.08 -18.76 -24.17
C VAL A 624 -11.77 -18.26 -24.76
N TYR A 625 -11.55 -18.60 -26.03
CA TYR A 625 -10.46 -18.09 -26.86
C TYR A 625 -10.97 -17.13 -27.93
N GLY A 626 -10.06 -16.30 -28.44
CA GLY A 626 -10.31 -15.43 -29.57
C GLY A 626 -10.88 -14.08 -29.17
N SER A 627 -10.39 -13.03 -29.80
CA SER A 627 -10.84 -11.65 -29.54
C SER A 627 -12.32 -11.47 -29.86
N ARG A 628 -13.04 -10.74 -28.99
CA ARG A 628 -14.49 -10.50 -29.11
C ARG A 628 -15.33 -11.78 -29.03
N SER A 629 -14.90 -12.76 -28.23
CA SER A 629 -15.60 -14.04 -28.07
C SER A 629 -16.25 -14.18 -26.70
N ALA A 630 -17.35 -14.92 -26.62
CA ALA A 630 -18.13 -15.09 -25.41
C ALA A 630 -18.68 -16.52 -25.26
N ILE A 631 -18.71 -17.00 -24.01
CA ILE A 631 -19.50 -18.17 -23.61
C ILE A 631 -20.48 -17.75 -22.51
N ILE A 632 -21.77 -17.96 -22.72
CA ILE A 632 -22.84 -17.44 -21.85
C ILE A 632 -23.79 -18.57 -21.47
N ASN A 633 -24.16 -18.70 -20.19
CA ASN A 633 -25.13 -19.70 -19.71
C ASN A 633 -24.84 -21.10 -20.25
N SER A 634 -23.58 -21.51 -20.23
CA SER A 634 -23.13 -22.72 -20.91
C SER A 634 -22.12 -23.52 -20.11
N LEU A 635 -22.07 -24.82 -20.39
CA LEU A 635 -21.21 -25.74 -19.67
C LEU A 635 -20.36 -26.54 -20.65
N GLU A 636 -19.10 -26.81 -20.33
CA GLU A 636 -18.24 -27.69 -21.16
C GLU A 636 -18.11 -27.22 -22.62
N SER A 637 -18.09 -25.90 -22.84
CA SER A 637 -18.09 -25.32 -24.17
C SER A 637 -16.77 -24.62 -24.49
N GLU A 638 -16.41 -24.53 -25.78
CA GLU A 638 -15.12 -23.99 -26.22
C GLU A 638 -15.26 -23.12 -27.48
N THR A 639 -14.73 -21.89 -27.45
CA THR A 639 -14.48 -21.14 -28.68
C THR A 639 -13.07 -21.45 -29.20
N THR A 640 -12.81 -21.29 -30.49
CA THR A 640 -11.53 -21.71 -31.07
C THR A 640 -10.46 -20.64 -30.94
N GLN A 641 -9.24 -21.05 -30.59
CA GLN A 641 -8.05 -20.18 -30.57
C GLN A 641 -7.70 -19.72 -31.98
N GLY A 642 -7.25 -18.47 -32.10
CA GLY A 642 -6.96 -17.84 -33.38
C GLY A 642 -8.18 -17.29 -34.11
N ASN A 643 -9.40 -17.69 -33.73
CA ASN A 643 -10.65 -17.12 -34.26
C ASN A 643 -11.06 -15.84 -33.50
N HIS A 644 -12.14 -15.20 -33.93
CA HIS A 644 -12.71 -14.00 -33.33
C HIS A 644 -14.24 -13.93 -33.52
N THR A 645 -14.91 -13.09 -32.73
CA THR A 645 -16.37 -12.85 -32.85
C THR A 645 -17.19 -14.15 -32.73
N GLN A 646 -16.84 -14.99 -31.76
CA GLN A 646 -17.47 -16.28 -31.51
C GLN A 646 -18.38 -16.19 -30.30
N THR A 647 -19.66 -16.57 -30.43
CA THR A 647 -20.56 -16.65 -29.27
C THR A 647 -21.14 -18.05 -29.14
N ILE A 648 -20.99 -18.65 -27.97
CA ILE A 648 -21.75 -19.84 -27.56
C ILE A 648 -22.68 -19.44 -26.43
N MET A 649 -23.95 -19.79 -26.53
CA MET A 649 -24.93 -19.47 -25.49
C MET A 649 -25.93 -20.59 -25.23
N ASN A 650 -26.45 -20.65 -24.01
CA ASN A 650 -27.49 -21.60 -23.57
C ASN A 650 -27.18 -23.05 -23.98
N SER A 651 -25.95 -23.49 -23.75
CA SER A 651 -25.42 -24.70 -24.35
C SER A 651 -24.70 -25.63 -23.38
N ARG A 652 -24.54 -26.89 -23.77
CA ARG A 652 -23.58 -27.79 -23.13
C ARG A 652 -22.73 -28.51 -24.18
N GLY A 653 -21.41 -28.59 -23.98
CA GLY A 653 -20.56 -29.40 -24.86
C GLY A 653 -20.34 -28.79 -26.25
N VAL A 654 -20.61 -27.50 -26.47
CA VAL A 654 -20.54 -26.92 -27.82
C VAL A 654 -19.15 -26.38 -28.10
N LYS A 655 -18.62 -26.67 -29.29
CA LYS A 655 -17.45 -25.99 -29.84
C LYS A 655 -17.81 -25.30 -31.14
N THR A 656 -17.31 -24.09 -31.36
CA THR A 656 -17.40 -23.42 -32.66
C THR A 656 -16.00 -23.18 -33.23
N ASN A 657 -15.85 -23.36 -34.53
CA ASN A 657 -14.62 -23.10 -35.30
C ASN A 657 -14.84 -22.05 -36.39
N GLN A 658 -15.93 -21.29 -36.32
CA GLN A 658 -16.30 -20.26 -37.29
C GLN A 658 -16.07 -18.87 -36.70
N ASN A 659 -15.82 -17.87 -37.55
CA ASN A 659 -15.93 -16.46 -37.18
C ASN A 659 -17.33 -15.95 -37.48
N TYR A 660 -17.72 -14.85 -36.82
CA TYR A 660 -19.05 -14.24 -36.95
C TYR A 660 -20.16 -15.29 -36.76
N VAL A 661 -20.23 -15.86 -35.56
CA VAL A 661 -21.09 -17.00 -35.28
C VAL A 661 -21.76 -16.89 -33.91
N ILE A 662 -23.04 -17.28 -33.88
CA ILE A 662 -23.74 -17.62 -32.65
C ILE A 662 -24.12 -19.09 -32.75
N ALA A 663 -23.56 -19.91 -31.86
CA ALA A 663 -23.80 -21.35 -31.81
C ALA A 663 -24.54 -21.74 -30.54
N MET A 664 -25.54 -22.62 -30.67
CA MET A 664 -26.26 -23.23 -29.56
C MET A 664 -26.37 -24.73 -29.75
N GLY A 665 -26.36 -25.49 -28.67
CA GLY A 665 -26.43 -26.95 -28.76
C GLY A 665 -26.25 -27.68 -27.44
N TYR A 666 -26.27 -29.00 -27.52
CA TYR A 666 -26.20 -29.87 -26.36
C TYR A 666 -25.43 -31.15 -26.68
N GLY A 667 -24.45 -31.45 -25.83
CA GLY A 667 -23.73 -32.72 -25.79
C GLY A 667 -23.01 -32.88 -24.45
N THR A 668 -22.70 -34.12 -24.08
CA THR A 668 -22.12 -34.48 -22.77
C THR A 668 -20.76 -35.16 -22.86
N GLY A 669 -20.20 -35.30 -24.06
CA GLY A 669 -18.91 -35.95 -24.33
C GLY A 669 -17.76 -34.98 -24.57
N GLY A 670 -17.79 -33.79 -23.94
CA GLY A 670 -16.84 -32.71 -24.21
C GLY A 670 -17.27 -31.74 -25.30
N ALA A 671 -16.53 -30.63 -25.40
CA ALA A 671 -16.75 -29.58 -26.39
C ALA A 671 -16.51 -30.09 -27.82
N SER A 672 -17.54 -30.05 -28.68
CA SER A 672 -17.46 -30.51 -30.07
C SER A 672 -18.37 -29.70 -30.99
N THR A 673 -17.93 -29.49 -32.23
CA THR A 673 -18.76 -28.87 -33.30
C THR A 673 -19.94 -29.75 -33.67
N ALA A 674 -19.86 -31.06 -33.44
CA ALA A 674 -20.96 -32.00 -33.66
C ALA A 674 -22.17 -31.75 -32.75
N ASN A 675 -21.96 -31.09 -31.60
CA ASN A 675 -23.01 -30.82 -30.62
C ASN A 675 -23.87 -29.60 -30.99
N THR A 676 -23.46 -28.79 -31.98
CA THR A 676 -24.24 -27.64 -32.47
C THR A 676 -25.58 -28.10 -33.02
N SER A 677 -26.66 -27.47 -32.56
CA SER A 677 -28.04 -27.74 -33.00
C SER A 677 -28.67 -26.54 -33.72
N LEU A 678 -28.19 -25.34 -33.39
CA LEU A 678 -28.55 -24.08 -34.04
C LEU A 678 -27.27 -23.27 -34.27
N GLU A 679 -27.10 -22.79 -35.50
CA GLU A 679 -26.02 -21.88 -35.87
C GLU A 679 -26.57 -20.70 -36.65
N ILE A 680 -26.23 -19.50 -36.23
CA ILE A 680 -26.51 -18.25 -36.94
C ILE A 680 -25.18 -17.70 -37.45
N ARG A 681 -25.11 -17.42 -38.75
CA ARG A 681 -23.94 -16.85 -39.42
C ARG A 681 -24.26 -15.45 -39.96
N PRO A 682 -24.12 -14.38 -39.15
CA PRO A 682 -24.43 -13.03 -39.61
C PRO A 682 -23.65 -12.58 -40.84
N ILE A 683 -22.45 -13.12 -41.08
CA ILE A 683 -21.64 -12.75 -42.25
C ILE A 683 -22.24 -13.23 -43.57
N SER A 684 -22.94 -14.37 -43.58
CA SER A 684 -23.60 -14.90 -44.78
C SER A 684 -25.13 -14.76 -44.75
N GLY A 685 -25.71 -14.44 -43.60
CA GLY A 685 -27.16 -14.43 -43.38
C GLY A 685 -27.77 -15.82 -43.17
N ASN A 686 -26.96 -16.86 -43.02
CA ASN A 686 -27.47 -18.24 -42.88
C ASN A 686 -27.97 -18.55 -41.47
N LEU A 687 -29.07 -19.29 -41.42
CA LEU A 687 -29.64 -19.92 -40.22
C LEU A 687 -29.66 -21.44 -40.44
N ASN A 688 -28.81 -22.16 -39.71
CA ASN A 688 -28.74 -23.62 -39.78
C ASN A 688 -29.35 -24.23 -38.52
N THR A 689 -30.33 -25.12 -38.67
CA THR A 689 -30.96 -25.83 -37.53
C THR A 689 -31.09 -27.32 -37.82
N LYS A 690 -30.81 -28.16 -36.81
CA LYS A 690 -31.11 -29.61 -36.85
C LYS A 690 -32.58 -29.90 -36.56
N GLY A 691 -33.28 -28.95 -35.92
CA GLY A 691 -34.66 -29.08 -35.50
C GLY A 691 -35.65 -28.58 -36.56
N GLN A 692 -36.89 -28.39 -36.12
CA GLN A 692 -37.96 -27.84 -36.96
C GLN A 692 -38.04 -26.31 -36.79
N VAL A 693 -38.42 -25.62 -37.86
CA VAL A 693 -38.92 -24.24 -37.83
C VAL A 693 -40.44 -24.32 -37.92
N GLN A 694 -41.15 -23.87 -36.89
CA GLN A 694 -42.60 -23.98 -36.79
C GLN A 694 -43.24 -22.60 -36.73
N SER A 695 -44.32 -22.39 -37.49
CA SER A 695 -45.19 -21.22 -37.34
C SER A 695 -46.32 -21.52 -36.35
N GLY A 696 -46.65 -20.59 -35.45
CA GLY A 696 -47.59 -20.78 -34.33
C GLY A 696 -49.08 -20.56 -34.67
N GLN A 697 -49.42 -20.42 -35.95
CA GLN A 697 -50.78 -20.18 -36.44
C GLN A 697 -51.61 -21.46 -36.61
N ASN A 698 -52.93 -21.36 -36.48
CA ASN A 698 -53.85 -22.51 -36.56
C ASN A 698 -53.85 -23.17 -37.96
N PHE A 699 -53.94 -22.35 -39.00
CA PHE A 699 -53.75 -22.76 -40.40
C PHE A 699 -52.65 -21.91 -41.01
N GLY A 700 -51.82 -22.54 -41.84
CA GLY A 700 -50.68 -21.89 -42.44
C GLY A 700 -50.32 -22.45 -43.80
N ASP A 701 -49.54 -21.65 -44.52
CA ASP A 701 -49.13 -21.90 -45.88
C ASP A 701 -47.69 -21.45 -46.17
N TYR A 702 -47.14 -22.01 -47.24
CA TYR A 702 -45.93 -21.54 -47.90
C TYR A 702 -46.35 -20.59 -49.01
N ALA A 703 -45.85 -19.37 -48.95
CA ALA A 703 -46.25 -18.30 -49.84
C ALA A 703 -45.06 -17.57 -50.45
N GLU A 704 -45.32 -16.85 -51.54
CA GLU A 704 -44.36 -15.99 -52.20
C GLU A 704 -45.02 -14.66 -52.60
N TYR A 705 -44.22 -13.60 -52.64
CA TYR A 705 -44.66 -12.29 -53.13
C TYR A 705 -44.81 -12.29 -54.66
N TYR A 706 -46.00 -11.90 -55.13
CA TYR A 706 -46.27 -11.65 -56.55
C TYR A 706 -46.83 -10.25 -56.79
N GLU A 707 -46.46 -9.67 -57.91
CA GLU A 707 -46.86 -8.32 -58.32
C GLU A 707 -48.22 -8.38 -59.03
N SER A 708 -49.16 -7.53 -58.62
CA SER A 708 -50.50 -7.44 -59.22
C SER A 708 -50.45 -6.72 -60.57
N GLN A 709 -51.22 -7.20 -61.53
CA GLN A 709 -51.33 -6.57 -62.85
C GLN A 709 -51.89 -5.13 -62.77
N SER A 710 -52.75 -4.87 -61.78
CA SER A 710 -53.37 -3.56 -61.56
C SER A 710 -52.48 -2.57 -60.80
N GLY A 711 -51.34 -3.00 -60.25
CA GLY A 711 -50.54 -2.18 -59.34
C GLY A 711 -51.25 -1.86 -58.02
N GLN A 712 -52.21 -2.70 -57.59
CA GLN A 712 -53.08 -2.47 -56.43
C GLN A 712 -53.24 -3.77 -55.62
N PRO A 713 -53.48 -3.70 -54.31
CA PRO A 713 -53.59 -4.89 -53.49
C PRO A 713 -54.80 -5.72 -53.90
N ILE A 714 -54.61 -7.04 -54.01
CA ILE A 714 -55.68 -8.00 -54.20
C ILE A 714 -56.11 -8.47 -52.82
N LEU A 715 -57.42 -8.43 -52.57
CA LEU A 715 -57.98 -8.76 -51.26
C LEU A 715 -57.72 -10.22 -50.84
N LEU A 716 -57.54 -10.45 -49.53
CA LEU A 716 -57.33 -11.78 -48.94
C LEU A 716 -58.38 -12.83 -49.36
N GLY A 717 -57.93 -14.08 -49.48
CA GLY A 717 -58.74 -15.23 -49.85
C GLY A 717 -59.20 -15.26 -51.30
N THR A 718 -58.71 -14.34 -52.14
CA THR A 718 -59.01 -14.32 -53.57
C THR A 718 -58.13 -15.34 -54.31
N ILE A 719 -58.75 -16.18 -55.13
CA ILE A 719 -58.03 -17.13 -55.99
C ILE A 719 -57.44 -16.37 -57.18
N VAL A 720 -56.15 -16.50 -57.41
CA VAL A 720 -55.40 -15.77 -58.45
C VAL A 720 -54.80 -16.70 -59.48
N THR A 721 -54.53 -16.16 -60.66
CA THR A 721 -53.82 -16.82 -61.77
C THR A 721 -52.73 -15.87 -62.30
N LEU A 722 -51.83 -16.40 -63.13
CA LEU A 722 -50.79 -15.62 -63.80
C LEU A 722 -51.30 -15.00 -65.10
N ASP A 723 -50.87 -13.76 -65.34
CA ASP A 723 -50.92 -13.09 -66.63
C ASP A 723 -49.52 -12.53 -66.92
N GLY A 724 -48.72 -13.33 -67.65
CA GLY A 724 -47.27 -13.14 -67.71
C GLY A 724 -46.63 -13.29 -66.32
N ARG A 725 -45.87 -12.27 -65.88
CA ARG A 725 -45.23 -12.23 -64.55
C ARG A 725 -46.14 -11.73 -63.43
N TYR A 726 -47.32 -11.21 -63.77
CA TYR A 726 -48.21 -10.55 -62.82
C TYR A 726 -49.35 -11.47 -62.40
N ILE A 727 -49.96 -11.19 -61.25
CA ILE A 727 -51.16 -11.88 -60.79
C ILE A 727 -52.42 -11.05 -61.02
N ARG A 728 -53.52 -11.75 -61.31
CA ARG A 728 -54.88 -11.20 -61.37
C ARG A 728 -55.87 -12.22 -60.81
N LYS A 729 -57.12 -11.78 -60.58
CA LYS A 729 -58.22 -12.69 -60.18
C LYS A 729 -58.41 -13.78 -61.25
N ALA A 730 -58.54 -15.03 -60.81
CA ALA A 730 -58.77 -16.17 -61.70
C ALA A 730 -60.25 -16.29 -62.11
N ASN A 731 -60.50 -16.55 -63.40
CA ASN A 731 -61.83 -16.81 -63.97
C ASN A 731 -62.07 -18.31 -64.16
N ILE A 732 -63.27 -18.67 -64.62
CA ILE A 732 -63.79 -20.05 -64.66
C ILE A 732 -62.99 -21.04 -65.51
N ASN A 733 -62.22 -20.54 -66.47
CA ASN A 733 -61.38 -21.33 -67.36
C ASN A 733 -59.87 -21.10 -67.12
N ASP A 734 -59.50 -20.28 -66.13
CA ASP A 734 -58.11 -20.07 -65.77
C ASP A 734 -57.61 -21.21 -64.87
N GLU A 735 -56.34 -21.56 -65.00
CA GLU A 735 -55.64 -22.41 -64.04
C GLU A 735 -55.20 -21.55 -62.83
N PRO A 736 -55.65 -21.86 -61.60
CA PRO A 736 -55.23 -21.14 -60.41
C PRO A 736 -53.73 -21.30 -60.12
N LEU A 737 -53.06 -20.20 -59.79
CA LEU A 737 -51.70 -20.20 -59.23
C LEU A 737 -51.73 -20.51 -57.73
N GLY A 738 -52.66 -19.87 -57.03
CA GLY A 738 -52.68 -19.83 -55.57
C GLY A 738 -53.74 -18.87 -55.05
N ILE A 739 -53.65 -18.50 -53.78
CA ILE A 739 -54.66 -17.71 -53.08
C ILE A 739 -53.98 -16.60 -52.31
N ILE A 740 -54.50 -15.37 -52.34
CA ILE A 740 -53.93 -14.29 -51.52
C ILE A 740 -54.05 -14.67 -50.04
N SER A 741 -52.90 -14.86 -49.39
CA SER A 741 -52.81 -15.35 -48.01
C SER A 741 -52.52 -14.22 -47.03
N GLY A 742 -53.12 -14.32 -45.84
CA GLY A 742 -52.81 -13.47 -44.68
C GLY A 742 -52.19 -14.24 -43.52
N THR A 743 -51.91 -15.53 -43.72
CA THR A 743 -51.50 -16.47 -42.65
C THR A 743 -50.32 -17.33 -43.10
N ALA A 744 -49.48 -16.84 -44.01
CA ALA A 744 -48.33 -17.58 -44.48
C ALA A 744 -47.29 -17.75 -43.37
N GLY A 745 -46.82 -18.97 -43.15
CA GLY A 745 -45.80 -19.29 -42.14
C GLY A 745 -44.38 -19.07 -42.64
N ILE A 746 -44.18 -19.23 -43.95
CA ILE A 746 -42.95 -18.92 -44.68
C ILE A 746 -43.35 -18.08 -45.90
N ILE A 747 -42.73 -16.91 -46.04
CA ILE A 747 -42.95 -15.99 -47.16
C ILE A 747 -41.62 -15.80 -47.90
N LEU A 748 -41.61 -16.09 -49.18
CA LEU A 748 -40.46 -15.93 -50.05
C LEU A 748 -40.55 -14.63 -50.86
N GLY A 749 -39.37 -14.11 -51.22
CA GLY A 749 -39.27 -13.06 -52.24
C GLY A 749 -39.68 -11.66 -51.79
N ASP A 750 -39.55 -11.29 -50.51
CA ASP A 750 -39.86 -9.92 -50.05
C ASP A 750 -38.80 -8.87 -50.48
N GLN A 751 -37.54 -9.30 -50.67
CA GLN A 751 -36.42 -8.40 -50.93
C GLN A 751 -36.31 -7.33 -49.82
N MET A 752 -35.98 -7.76 -48.61
CA MET A 752 -36.17 -6.98 -47.36
C MET A 752 -35.25 -5.77 -47.20
N TRP A 753 -33.96 -5.89 -47.55
CA TRP A 753 -32.93 -5.00 -47.02
C TRP A 753 -32.39 -3.96 -47.99
N HIS A 754 -32.46 -4.24 -49.28
CA HIS A 754 -31.85 -3.42 -50.32
C HIS A 754 -32.52 -3.69 -51.66
N HIS A 755 -32.31 -2.78 -52.61
CA HIS A 755 -32.81 -2.96 -53.95
C HIS A 755 -32.27 -4.26 -54.58
N LYS A 756 -33.13 -4.95 -55.34
CA LYS A 756 -32.85 -6.27 -55.94
C LYS A 756 -31.63 -6.33 -56.87
N ASP A 757 -31.19 -5.18 -57.38
CA ASP A 757 -30.12 -5.02 -58.38
C ASP A 757 -28.78 -4.58 -57.75
N LYS A 758 -28.71 -4.48 -56.42
CA LYS A 758 -27.50 -4.08 -55.68
C LYS A 758 -26.32 -5.03 -55.88
N PHE A 759 -26.60 -6.32 -55.97
CA PHE A 759 -25.59 -7.35 -56.17
C PHE A 759 -25.74 -8.02 -57.52
N LEU A 760 -24.61 -8.37 -58.13
CA LEU A 760 -24.59 -9.11 -59.39
C LEU A 760 -25.23 -10.49 -59.19
N LYS A 761 -25.95 -10.95 -60.21
CA LYS A 761 -26.61 -12.25 -60.25
C LYS A 761 -26.26 -12.95 -61.55
N ASN A 762 -26.21 -14.29 -61.52
CA ASN A 762 -26.10 -15.07 -62.74
C ASN A 762 -27.46 -15.16 -63.48
N GLU A 763 -27.47 -15.84 -64.61
CA GLU A 763 -28.66 -16.03 -65.46
C GLU A 763 -29.81 -16.79 -64.77
N PHE A 764 -29.56 -17.47 -63.64
CA PHE A 764 -30.56 -18.16 -62.82
C PHE A 764 -31.00 -17.35 -61.58
N GLY A 765 -30.54 -16.12 -61.44
CA GLY A 765 -30.88 -15.23 -60.31
C GLY A 765 -30.10 -15.50 -59.02
N VAL A 766 -29.11 -16.40 -59.04
CA VAL A 766 -28.22 -16.64 -57.91
C VAL A 766 -27.26 -15.46 -57.79
N THR A 767 -27.19 -14.87 -56.60
CA THR A 767 -26.22 -13.81 -56.29
C THR A 767 -24.80 -14.33 -56.51
N LEU A 768 -24.04 -13.64 -57.35
CA LEU A 768 -22.63 -13.94 -57.56
C LEU A 768 -21.85 -13.51 -56.33
N THR A 769 -20.92 -14.37 -55.94
CA THR A 769 -20.07 -14.19 -54.78
C THR A 769 -18.60 -14.28 -55.16
N GLU A 770 -17.74 -13.66 -54.36
CA GLU A 770 -16.29 -13.79 -54.46
C GLU A 770 -15.70 -14.24 -53.12
N LEU A 771 -14.62 -15.04 -53.19
CA LEU A 771 -13.84 -15.41 -52.02
C LEU A 771 -12.88 -14.28 -51.66
N VAL A 772 -13.15 -13.61 -50.55
CA VAL A 772 -12.33 -12.53 -50.03
C VAL A 772 -11.51 -13.05 -48.86
N LYS A 773 -10.18 -13.01 -48.98
CA LYS A 773 -9.27 -13.33 -47.88
C LYS A 773 -9.33 -12.21 -46.83
N LYS A 774 -9.68 -12.56 -45.60
CA LYS A 774 -9.61 -11.68 -44.42
C LYS A 774 -8.45 -12.12 -43.54
N GLN A 775 -7.71 -11.15 -42.98
CA GLN A 775 -6.54 -11.41 -42.11
C GLN A 775 -6.63 -10.60 -40.83
N TRP A 776 -6.15 -11.18 -39.73
CA TRP A 776 -6.10 -10.53 -38.42
C TRP A 776 -4.95 -11.10 -37.59
N GLN A 777 -4.64 -10.42 -36.48
CA GLN A 777 -3.67 -10.88 -35.48
C GLN A 777 -4.36 -11.20 -34.16
N ASP A 778 -3.84 -12.20 -33.43
CA ASP A 778 -4.17 -12.42 -32.02
C ASP A 778 -3.33 -11.53 -31.09
N ASP A 779 -3.51 -11.71 -29.78
CA ASP A 779 -2.84 -10.91 -28.75
C ASP A 779 -1.33 -11.24 -28.61
N GLU A 780 -0.88 -12.38 -29.14
CA GLU A 780 0.54 -12.77 -29.21
C GLU A 780 1.23 -12.26 -30.48
N GLY A 781 0.48 -11.63 -31.40
CA GLY A 781 0.95 -11.13 -32.68
C GLY A 781 0.95 -12.18 -33.79
N ASN A 782 0.39 -13.37 -33.57
CA ASN A 782 0.27 -14.41 -34.59
C ASN A 782 -0.78 -13.99 -35.63
N TRP A 783 -0.45 -14.17 -36.91
CA TRP A 783 -1.35 -13.89 -38.02
C TRP A 783 -2.24 -15.08 -38.35
N TYR A 784 -3.52 -14.80 -38.59
CA TYR A 784 -4.52 -15.74 -39.06
C TYR A 784 -5.20 -15.20 -40.31
N SER A 785 -5.81 -16.10 -41.08
CA SER A 785 -6.64 -15.72 -42.21
C SER A 785 -7.76 -16.71 -42.47
N GLU A 786 -8.86 -16.22 -43.01
CA GLU A 786 -9.94 -17.03 -43.55
C GLU A 786 -10.34 -16.52 -44.93
N GLU A 787 -10.91 -17.39 -45.75
CA GLU A 787 -11.60 -16.99 -46.98
C GLU A 787 -13.09 -16.91 -46.69
N VAL A 788 -13.68 -15.74 -46.94
CA VAL A 788 -15.12 -15.51 -46.76
C VAL A 788 -15.74 -15.26 -48.12
N GLU A 789 -16.84 -15.96 -48.38
CA GLU A 789 -17.67 -15.73 -49.54
C GLU A 789 -18.57 -14.50 -49.32
N LEU A 790 -18.42 -13.46 -50.14
CA LEU A 790 -19.19 -12.21 -50.06
C LEU A 790 -19.91 -11.91 -51.38
N PRO A 791 -21.10 -11.29 -51.35
CA PRO A 791 -21.79 -10.83 -52.57
C PRO A 791 -20.96 -9.81 -53.36
N ILE A 792 -20.92 -9.96 -54.68
CA ILE A 792 -20.27 -8.99 -55.58
C ILE A 792 -21.23 -7.82 -55.82
N GLU A 793 -20.83 -6.62 -55.43
CA GLU A 793 -21.60 -5.39 -55.72
C GLU A 793 -21.69 -5.15 -57.23
N ASN A 794 -22.87 -4.74 -57.69
CA ASN A 794 -23.08 -4.37 -59.07
C ASN A 794 -22.48 -2.98 -59.32
N PRO A 795 -21.44 -2.84 -60.17
CA PRO A 795 -20.77 -1.55 -60.40
C PRO A 795 -21.68 -0.50 -61.06
N ASP A 796 -22.74 -0.93 -61.74
CA ASP A 796 -23.72 -0.05 -62.36
C ASP A 796 -24.91 0.28 -61.43
N PHE A 797 -24.85 -0.15 -60.17
CA PHE A 797 -25.90 0.12 -59.20
C PHE A 797 -25.85 1.58 -58.72
N ASP A 798 -26.93 2.30 -58.98
CA ASP A 798 -27.18 3.64 -58.43
C ASP A 798 -27.57 3.55 -56.95
N SER A 799 -26.66 3.98 -56.07
CA SER A 799 -26.83 3.90 -54.62
C SER A 799 -28.03 4.70 -54.09
N SER A 800 -28.51 5.72 -54.81
CA SER A 800 -29.72 6.47 -54.41
C SER A 800 -30.97 5.59 -54.37
N LYS A 801 -30.98 4.49 -55.14
CA LYS A 801 -32.09 3.52 -55.15
C LYS A 801 -32.25 2.77 -53.83
N ASP A 802 -31.21 2.70 -53.00
CA ASP A 802 -31.30 2.12 -51.66
C ASP A 802 -31.81 3.14 -50.62
N GLU A 803 -31.60 4.45 -50.82
CA GLU A 803 -32.03 5.48 -49.87
C GLU A 803 -33.57 5.62 -49.80
N GLU A 804 -34.24 5.40 -50.93
CA GLU A 804 -35.71 5.45 -51.07
C GLU A 804 -36.35 4.05 -51.20
N TYR A 805 -35.59 2.98 -50.92
CA TYR A 805 -36.06 1.62 -51.13
C TYR A 805 -37.13 1.22 -50.13
N LEU A 806 -38.30 0.82 -50.65
CA LEU A 806 -39.34 0.11 -49.89
C LEU A 806 -39.28 -1.38 -50.21
N SER A 807 -39.33 -2.21 -49.16
CA SER A 807 -39.45 -3.66 -49.31
C SER A 807 -40.76 -4.01 -50.05
N ARG A 808 -40.86 -5.22 -50.61
CA ARG A 808 -42.11 -5.62 -51.30
C ARG A 808 -43.28 -5.67 -50.31
N SER A 809 -43.03 -6.01 -49.06
CA SER A 809 -44.04 -6.01 -47.99
C SER A 809 -44.70 -4.66 -47.73
N GLU A 810 -44.02 -3.57 -48.05
CA GLU A 810 -44.50 -2.19 -47.87
C GLU A 810 -45.15 -1.61 -49.12
N ARG A 811 -45.12 -2.35 -50.24
CA ARG A 811 -45.57 -1.89 -51.56
C ARG A 811 -46.92 -2.50 -51.93
N PRO A 812 -47.96 -1.69 -52.20
CA PRO A 812 -49.35 -2.15 -52.36
C PRO A 812 -49.57 -3.09 -53.55
N GLU A 813 -48.73 -3.03 -54.58
CA GLU A 813 -48.81 -3.90 -55.74
C GLU A 813 -48.30 -5.32 -55.48
N TRP A 814 -47.51 -5.55 -54.43
CA TRP A 814 -46.96 -6.87 -54.08
C TRP A 814 -47.86 -7.58 -53.07
N ASN A 815 -48.25 -8.80 -53.41
CA ASN A 815 -49.23 -9.57 -52.66
C ASN A 815 -48.65 -10.93 -52.28
N VAL A 816 -48.90 -11.36 -51.05
CA VAL A 816 -48.51 -12.69 -50.57
C VAL A 816 -49.48 -13.72 -51.14
N VAL A 817 -49.01 -14.58 -52.02
CA VAL A 817 -49.81 -15.66 -52.61
C VAL A 817 -49.41 -16.97 -51.95
N GLY A 818 -50.33 -17.58 -51.21
CA GLY A 818 -50.15 -18.92 -50.67
C GLY A 818 -50.26 -19.95 -51.78
N LEU A 819 -49.18 -20.69 -51.96
CA LEU A 819 -48.98 -21.65 -53.04
C LEU A 819 -49.22 -23.09 -52.56
N MET A 820 -49.04 -23.35 -51.27
CA MET A 820 -49.24 -24.67 -50.68
C MET A 820 -49.60 -24.52 -49.21
N GLY A 821 -50.67 -25.19 -48.76
CA GLY A 821 -51.08 -25.18 -47.36
C GLY A 821 -52.59 -25.17 -47.17
N GLN A 822 -53.01 -24.79 -45.96
CA GLN A 822 -54.42 -24.63 -45.61
C GLN A 822 -54.75 -23.14 -45.57
N ILE A 823 -55.50 -22.67 -46.57
CA ILE A 823 -55.65 -21.24 -46.83
C ILE A 823 -57.12 -20.83 -46.76
N PHE A 824 -57.40 -19.74 -46.05
CA PHE A 824 -58.71 -19.10 -46.03
C PHE A 824 -59.04 -18.51 -47.40
N THR A 825 -60.16 -18.93 -47.97
CA THR A 825 -60.54 -18.69 -49.36
C THR A 825 -61.97 -18.23 -49.44
N ARG A 826 -62.22 -17.24 -50.29
CA ARG A 826 -63.57 -16.75 -50.59
C ARG A 826 -64.30 -17.76 -51.45
N ILE A 827 -65.51 -18.12 -51.08
CA ILE A 827 -66.36 -19.08 -51.78
C ILE A 827 -67.75 -18.51 -52.04
N ASP A 828 -68.46 -19.02 -53.04
CA ASP A 828 -69.87 -18.72 -53.26
C ASP A 828 -70.79 -19.66 -52.46
N GLY A 829 -72.11 -19.42 -52.54
CA GLY A 829 -73.10 -20.22 -51.81
C GLY A 829 -73.27 -21.66 -52.29
N THR A 830 -72.56 -22.09 -53.35
CA THR A 830 -72.66 -23.47 -53.88
C THR A 830 -71.72 -24.45 -53.19
N VAL A 831 -70.75 -23.95 -52.42
CA VAL A 831 -69.62 -24.73 -51.90
C VAL A 831 -69.92 -25.33 -50.54
N SER A 832 -69.66 -26.63 -50.38
CA SER A 832 -69.76 -27.37 -49.11
C SER A 832 -68.45 -28.07 -48.75
N VAL A 833 -68.33 -28.50 -47.49
CA VAL A 833 -67.20 -29.32 -47.03
C VAL A 833 -67.03 -30.56 -47.92
N ASN A 834 -65.78 -30.91 -48.24
CA ASN A 834 -65.37 -31.96 -49.20
C ASN A 834 -65.56 -31.66 -50.68
N ASP A 835 -66.19 -30.55 -51.05
CA ASP A 835 -66.22 -30.17 -52.46
C ASP A 835 -64.82 -29.78 -52.96
N LYS A 836 -64.62 -29.88 -54.28
CA LYS A 836 -63.54 -29.19 -54.97
C LYS A 836 -64.07 -27.88 -55.54
N ILE A 837 -63.22 -26.86 -55.53
CA ILE A 837 -63.55 -25.54 -56.06
C ILE A 837 -62.69 -25.18 -57.26
N LYS A 838 -63.29 -24.46 -58.21
CA LYS A 838 -62.59 -23.70 -59.24
C LYS A 838 -62.83 -22.20 -59.01
N ALA A 839 -62.00 -21.36 -59.60
CA ALA A 839 -62.16 -19.92 -59.48
C ALA A 839 -63.26 -19.39 -60.41
N ASN A 840 -64.05 -18.43 -59.96
CA ASN A 840 -64.91 -17.60 -60.80
C ASN A 840 -64.78 -16.16 -60.31
N LYS A 841 -64.11 -15.30 -61.10
CA LYS A 841 -63.76 -13.93 -60.71
C LYS A 841 -63.03 -13.85 -59.35
N GLY A 842 -62.21 -14.86 -59.07
CA GLY A 842 -61.42 -15.01 -57.85
C GLY A 842 -62.17 -15.57 -56.64
N ILE A 843 -63.44 -15.95 -56.79
CA ILE A 843 -64.25 -16.63 -55.76
C ILE A 843 -64.35 -18.11 -56.09
N GLY A 844 -64.15 -18.99 -55.10
CA GLY A 844 -64.31 -20.43 -55.26
C GLY A 844 -65.77 -20.83 -55.51
N THR A 845 -66.02 -21.55 -56.60
CA THR A 845 -67.32 -22.12 -56.96
C THR A 845 -67.19 -23.64 -57.08
N LYS A 846 -68.24 -24.38 -56.74
CA LYS A 846 -68.23 -25.84 -56.71
C LYS A 846 -68.00 -26.44 -58.10
N ASP A 847 -66.99 -27.29 -58.24
CA ASP A 847 -66.78 -28.14 -59.42
C ASP A 847 -66.01 -29.40 -59.00
N ASN A 848 -66.73 -30.46 -58.67
CA ASN A 848 -66.11 -31.70 -58.17
C ASN A 848 -65.37 -32.51 -59.25
N ASN A 849 -65.62 -32.20 -60.53
CA ASN A 849 -64.98 -32.89 -61.65
C ASN A 849 -63.67 -32.20 -62.05
N ASN A 850 -63.69 -30.86 -62.15
CA ASN A 850 -62.57 -30.07 -62.68
C ASN A 850 -61.98 -29.07 -61.67
N GLY A 851 -62.44 -29.06 -60.41
CA GLY A 851 -61.94 -28.16 -59.38
C GLY A 851 -60.50 -28.49 -58.94
N PHE A 852 -59.78 -27.45 -58.52
CA PHE A 852 -58.36 -27.50 -58.20
C PHE A 852 -58.09 -27.74 -56.71
N TYR A 853 -58.81 -27.01 -55.85
CA TYR A 853 -58.58 -27.03 -54.40
C TYR A 853 -59.71 -27.73 -53.67
N ARG A 854 -59.37 -28.50 -52.62
CA ARG A 854 -60.34 -29.21 -51.80
C ARG A 854 -60.75 -28.37 -50.60
N VAL A 855 -62.05 -28.26 -50.35
CA VAL A 855 -62.61 -27.58 -49.18
C VAL A 855 -62.50 -28.48 -47.95
N LEU A 856 -61.86 -27.98 -46.90
CA LEU A 856 -61.70 -28.67 -45.62
C LEU A 856 -62.79 -28.27 -44.62
N GLU A 857 -63.06 -26.97 -44.53
CA GLU A 857 -64.01 -26.40 -43.58
C GLU A 857 -64.62 -25.11 -44.15
N VAL A 858 -65.92 -24.89 -43.95
CA VAL A 858 -66.56 -23.58 -44.20
C VAL A 858 -66.60 -22.81 -42.89
N THR A 859 -65.71 -21.85 -42.73
CA THR A 859 -65.52 -21.10 -41.48
C THR A 859 -66.44 -19.88 -41.39
N THR A 860 -66.94 -19.39 -42.52
CA THR A 860 -67.95 -18.33 -42.57
C THR A 860 -68.95 -18.65 -43.67
N PRO A 861 -70.23 -18.90 -43.35
CA PRO A 861 -71.25 -19.16 -44.35
C PRO A 861 -71.36 -18.04 -45.39
N PHE A 862 -71.87 -18.37 -46.56
CA PHE A 862 -72.11 -17.36 -47.60
C PHE A 862 -73.11 -16.30 -47.13
N ASP A 863 -72.75 -15.05 -47.37
CA ASP A 863 -73.55 -13.87 -47.06
C ASP A 863 -73.80 -13.09 -48.36
N SER A 864 -75.07 -12.89 -48.71
CA SER A 864 -75.48 -12.21 -49.93
C SER A 864 -75.11 -10.73 -49.96
N GLU A 865 -74.97 -10.06 -48.81
CA GLU A 865 -74.55 -8.66 -48.74
C GLU A 865 -73.03 -8.53 -48.93
N LYS A 866 -72.25 -9.47 -48.40
CA LYS A 866 -70.79 -9.53 -48.60
C LYS A 866 -70.40 -10.06 -49.97
N GLY A 867 -71.27 -10.87 -50.58
CA GLY A 867 -71.04 -11.50 -51.88
C GLY A 867 -70.10 -12.71 -51.85
N TYR A 868 -69.71 -13.19 -50.66
CA TYR A 868 -68.87 -14.39 -50.48
C TYR A 868 -69.06 -14.98 -49.07
N GLY A 869 -68.77 -16.27 -48.93
CA GLY A 869 -68.43 -16.94 -47.67
C GLY A 869 -66.92 -17.21 -47.60
N VAL A 870 -66.44 -17.73 -46.47
CA VAL A 870 -65.03 -18.09 -46.28
C VAL A 870 -64.91 -19.57 -45.93
N ALA A 871 -64.01 -20.26 -46.61
CA ALA A 871 -63.66 -21.64 -46.33
C ALA A 871 -62.14 -21.81 -46.24
N VAL A 872 -61.71 -22.75 -45.42
CA VAL A 872 -60.32 -23.24 -45.42
C VAL A 872 -60.21 -24.30 -46.49
N VAL A 873 -59.28 -24.11 -47.42
CA VAL A 873 -59.05 -25.04 -48.53
C VAL A 873 -57.63 -25.57 -48.50
N GLN A 874 -57.46 -26.81 -48.91
CA GLN A 874 -56.16 -27.41 -49.12
C GLN A 874 -55.65 -27.05 -50.52
N VAL A 875 -54.64 -26.19 -50.56
CA VAL A 875 -53.84 -25.87 -51.75
C VAL A 875 -52.64 -26.80 -51.76
N LYS A 876 -52.31 -27.36 -52.94
CA LYS A 876 -51.21 -28.32 -53.12
C LYS A 876 -50.44 -28.02 -54.39
#